data_AF-A0A239F388-F1
#
_entry.id   AF-A0A239F388-F1
#
_cell.length_a   1.000
_cell.length_b   1.000
_cell.length_c   1.000
_cell.angle_alpha   90.00
_cell.angle_beta   90.00
_cell.angle_gamma   90.00
#
_symmetry.space_group_name_H-M   'P 1'
#
loop_
_entity.id
_entity.type
_entity.pdbx_description
1 polymer ?
#
loop_
_entity_poly.entity_id
_entity_poly.type
_entity_poly.pdbx_seq_one_letter_code
_entity_poly.pdbx_strand_id
1 'polypeptide(L)'
;MRFTWNGAPLEARPGDSIAAALTAAGIRKLGSGCAGQDRAMFCGMGVCQDCAVQVDGQVGRLACMTKVEPGMDVHQQDDLTTLPGRWAGEATPPTSLTVDCVIVGAGPAGLRAALALVQAGLRVQVLDERDAAGGQFYKPRTEGFRADTPHGAQHRAGTALRAAIEAAGVPVAQGQIVWHARAGEQFILRSHGETGGLEITARTVLLATGAYELPPMVPGWTRSNVLSIGGAQTLVRRYGVLPPGPVLIAGNGPLGWQLADEILQLGGKVAALVERARLRDPGAVLRAGMASPGLILKGAQQRLAMARAGVPVLTGWEVTEITEAGALVAPVTGGESRMIAAGTVCIGEGLAPQLDLARLLGADLSPDPRNGLPVPTRTPDGATSVPGLWIAGDAGGMGGAPAAEAQGAMAAAAIARHLGLEAPLASAGRLHRARRFQAALWALFDAPRRAPCPDTTMICRCEAVDAGRLRAAMRDGACDPGALKRATRMGMGRCQGRYCLPAAQRLLAEAGQPTGPERLFAPQVPAKPVPVSALGIEKPEWGGHRESAPAARPGTPPETPLAQETADLVVIGGGITGISAALFAARDGVRVTVLERGWLNAEASGGNAGSLHLQLLSWDFGQKAVGGGDLQLRTLPLQQESIALWADLQRSLGADFEMATTGGLMVAETEAQIPFLERKAEAEARVGIRTEIIGADRLRQIAPEISDRMVAAAWCPGEGKINPLAASLALIAEARARGAVFEEQAPVTAIARDGTGYAVQTPRGTIRAPRILIASGGWSSQIGRMLGAEIPVKGAPLQMVVTERTAPILPCLVAHVDRHLTMKQTRAGTILIGGAWTAETGPAGQSRVLPSSLEGNLWVAARTVPSVGGLRVLRSWAAMNIDIDGAPLIGALPGHPGITVAATANGYTLGPFMGREAAAAALSGQLRQDLAAFSFERFQS
;
A
#
# COMPACT_ATOMS: atom_id res chain seq x y z
N MET A 1 -21.54 -28.62 10.60
CA MET A 1 -21.52 -27.42 11.47
C MET A 1 -22.54 -26.45 10.93
N ARG A 2 -23.37 -25.84 11.79
CA ARG A 2 -24.37 -24.86 11.38
C ARG A 2 -23.86 -23.45 11.65
N PHE A 3 -24.12 -22.54 10.72
CA PHE A 3 -23.79 -21.11 10.80
C PHE A 3 -24.86 -20.32 10.02
N THR A 4 -24.88 -18.99 10.12
CA THR A 4 -25.81 -18.15 9.35
C THR A 4 -25.09 -17.33 8.28
N TRP A 5 -25.76 -17.12 7.15
CA TRP A 5 -25.37 -16.18 6.10
C TRP A 5 -26.52 -15.20 5.87
N ASN A 6 -26.32 -13.93 6.20
CA ASN A 6 -27.37 -12.90 6.17
C ASN A 6 -28.65 -13.35 6.92
N GLY A 7 -28.47 -14.00 8.08
CA GLY A 7 -29.55 -14.57 8.89
C GLY A 7 -30.13 -15.91 8.39
N ALA A 8 -29.77 -16.38 7.19
CA ALA A 8 -30.22 -17.68 6.68
C ALA A 8 -29.32 -18.82 7.18
N PRO A 9 -29.87 -19.93 7.71
CA PRO A 9 -29.06 -21.04 8.19
C PRO A 9 -28.39 -21.79 7.03
N LEU A 10 -27.10 -22.08 7.19
CA LEU A 10 -26.29 -22.87 6.26
C LEU A 10 -25.51 -23.96 7.00
N GLU A 11 -25.07 -24.97 6.24
CA GLU A 11 -24.24 -26.06 6.74
C GLU A 11 -22.85 -26.05 6.11
N ALA A 12 -21.84 -26.25 6.95
CA ALA A 12 -20.45 -26.43 6.57
C ALA A 12 -19.92 -27.78 7.08
N ARG A 13 -18.94 -28.35 6.36
CA ARG A 13 -18.19 -29.52 6.82
C ARG A 13 -17.01 -29.10 7.69
N PRO A 14 -16.54 -29.95 8.63
CA PRO A 14 -15.39 -29.63 9.47
C PRO A 14 -14.17 -29.14 8.67
N GLY A 15 -13.61 -28.01 9.08
CA GLY A 15 -12.44 -27.39 8.44
C GLY A 15 -12.74 -26.55 7.19
N ASP A 16 -13.99 -26.44 6.73
CA ASP A 16 -14.34 -25.52 5.65
C ASP A 16 -14.00 -24.08 5.99
N SER A 17 -13.54 -23.33 4.99
CA SER A 17 -13.62 -21.87 5.07
C SER A 17 -15.02 -21.38 4.73
N ILE A 18 -15.36 -20.16 5.18
CA ILE A 18 -16.63 -19.51 4.84
C ILE A 18 -16.84 -19.52 3.31
N ALA A 19 -15.84 -19.18 2.52
CA ALA A 19 -15.96 -19.16 1.07
C ALA A 19 -16.21 -20.56 0.48
N ALA A 20 -15.64 -21.61 1.06
CA ALA A 20 -15.88 -22.99 0.63
C ALA A 20 -17.32 -23.42 0.94
N ALA A 21 -17.82 -23.10 2.15
CA ALA A 21 -19.19 -23.39 2.56
C ALA A 21 -20.22 -22.63 1.70
N LEU A 22 -20.01 -21.33 1.48
CA LEU A 22 -20.87 -20.50 0.63
C LEU A 22 -20.86 -20.98 -0.83
N THR A 23 -19.69 -21.33 -1.38
CA THR A 23 -19.60 -21.87 -2.73
C THR A 23 -20.37 -23.20 -2.85
N ALA A 24 -20.26 -24.09 -1.86
CA ALA A 24 -20.99 -25.34 -1.82
C ALA A 24 -22.52 -25.12 -1.74
N ALA A 25 -22.96 -24.03 -1.12
CA ALA A 25 -24.35 -23.60 -1.09
C ALA A 25 -24.81 -22.82 -2.35
N GLY A 26 -23.94 -22.67 -3.36
CA GLY A 26 -24.26 -21.94 -4.59
C GLY A 26 -24.18 -20.41 -4.47
N ILE A 27 -23.67 -19.88 -3.36
CA ILE A 27 -23.55 -18.45 -3.09
C ILE A 27 -22.20 -17.94 -3.58
N ARG A 28 -22.21 -16.91 -4.43
CA ARG A 28 -21.01 -16.31 -5.02
C ARG A 28 -20.76 -14.87 -4.60
N LYS A 29 -21.81 -14.07 -4.56
CA LYS A 29 -21.74 -12.66 -4.18
C LYS A 29 -21.53 -12.57 -2.67
N LEU A 30 -20.45 -11.91 -2.27
CA LEU A 30 -20.06 -11.70 -0.88
C LEU A 30 -20.23 -10.23 -0.43
N GLY A 31 -20.56 -9.35 -1.37
CA GLY A 31 -20.84 -7.93 -1.16
C GLY A 31 -20.65 -7.13 -2.44
N SER A 32 -20.53 -5.81 -2.30
CA SER A 32 -20.32 -4.87 -3.39
C SER A 32 -19.12 -3.94 -3.16
N GLY A 33 -18.44 -3.57 -4.24
CA GLY A 33 -17.31 -2.65 -4.25
C GLY A 33 -17.74 -1.19 -4.29
N CYS A 34 -16.77 -0.27 -4.27
CA CYS A 34 -17.02 1.16 -4.20
C CYS A 34 -17.78 1.78 -5.39
N ALA A 35 -17.89 1.09 -6.52
CA ALA A 35 -18.68 1.52 -7.68
C ALA A 35 -19.93 0.64 -7.88
N GLY A 36 -20.35 -0.10 -6.84
CA GLY A 36 -21.54 -0.97 -6.85
C GLY A 36 -21.31 -2.34 -7.49
N GLN A 37 -20.13 -2.60 -8.07
CA GLN A 37 -19.81 -3.89 -8.69
C GLN A 37 -19.79 -5.03 -7.67
N ASP A 38 -20.29 -6.20 -8.07
CA ASP A 38 -20.28 -7.38 -7.21
C ASP A 38 -18.86 -7.80 -6.80
N ARG A 39 -18.75 -8.29 -5.57
CA ARG A 39 -17.54 -8.89 -5.01
C ARG A 39 -17.77 -10.35 -4.72
N ALA A 40 -16.72 -11.12 -4.94
CA ALA A 40 -16.72 -12.56 -4.79
C ALA A 40 -15.33 -13.08 -4.44
N MET A 41 -15.26 -14.36 -4.09
CA MET A 41 -13.98 -15.06 -4.03
C MET A 41 -13.31 -15.03 -5.42
N PHE A 42 -12.05 -14.61 -5.46
CA PHE A 42 -11.23 -14.63 -6.68
C PHE A 42 -9.97 -15.49 -6.51
N CYS A 43 -9.04 -15.06 -5.65
CA CYS A 43 -7.73 -15.72 -5.53
C CYS A 43 -7.71 -16.97 -4.62
N GLY A 44 -8.63 -17.09 -3.66
CA GLY A 44 -8.61 -18.14 -2.64
C GLY A 44 -7.36 -18.19 -1.74
N MET A 45 -6.57 -17.12 -1.70
CA MET A 45 -5.27 -17.09 -1.03
C MET A 45 -5.10 -15.92 -0.04
N GLY A 46 -6.13 -15.12 0.19
CA GLY A 46 -6.02 -13.91 1.02
C GLY A 46 -5.31 -12.73 0.36
N VAL A 47 -4.82 -12.89 -0.88
CA VAL A 47 -4.04 -11.87 -1.61
C VAL A 47 -4.91 -10.72 -2.15
N CYS A 48 -6.05 -11.05 -2.76
CA CYS A 48 -6.95 -10.04 -3.37
C CYS A 48 -7.81 -9.29 -2.35
N GLN A 49 -8.09 -9.93 -1.20
CA GLN A 49 -9.00 -9.45 -0.15
C GLN A 49 -10.41 -9.04 -0.60
N ASP A 50 -10.85 -9.54 -1.75
CA ASP A 50 -12.16 -9.18 -2.31
C ASP A 50 -13.32 -9.94 -1.64
N CYS A 51 -13.03 -11.12 -1.09
CA CYS A 51 -13.98 -11.94 -0.34
C CYS A 51 -14.12 -11.50 1.12
N ALA A 52 -14.01 -10.21 1.42
CA ALA A 52 -14.21 -9.72 2.78
C ALA A 52 -15.69 -9.85 3.16
N VAL A 53 -15.95 -10.33 4.36
CA VAL A 53 -17.28 -10.49 4.96
C VAL A 53 -17.25 -10.00 6.40
N GLN A 54 -18.44 -9.80 6.97
CA GLN A 54 -18.61 -9.59 8.39
C GLN A 54 -18.82 -10.95 9.07
N VAL A 55 -18.18 -11.17 10.22
CA VAL A 55 -18.30 -12.37 11.05
C VAL A 55 -18.46 -11.93 12.50
N ASP A 56 -19.56 -12.30 13.14
CA ASP A 56 -19.85 -12.02 14.55
C ASP A 56 -19.65 -10.53 14.91
N GLY A 57 -20.18 -9.65 14.06
CA GLY A 57 -20.03 -8.20 14.23
C GLY A 57 -18.71 -7.62 13.71
N GLN A 58 -17.68 -8.43 13.47
CA GLN A 58 -16.36 -7.99 13.03
C GLN A 58 -16.21 -7.99 11.52
N VAL A 59 -15.59 -6.95 10.97
CA VAL A 59 -15.54 -6.74 9.53
C VAL A 59 -14.16 -6.99 8.94
N GLY A 60 -14.13 -7.15 7.63
CA GLY A 60 -12.88 -7.36 6.91
C GLY A 60 -12.32 -8.77 7.07
N ARG A 61 -13.12 -9.71 7.58
CA ARG A 61 -12.74 -11.12 7.70
C ARG A 61 -12.73 -11.74 6.30
N LEU A 62 -11.65 -12.40 5.94
CA LEU A 62 -11.48 -12.95 4.60
C LEU A 62 -12.19 -14.29 4.53
N ALA A 63 -13.31 -14.39 3.81
CA ALA A 63 -14.09 -15.62 3.71
C ALA A 63 -13.26 -16.82 3.21
N CYS A 64 -12.25 -16.59 2.35
CA CYS A 64 -11.39 -17.67 1.87
C CYS A 64 -10.39 -18.21 2.91
N MET A 65 -10.09 -17.44 3.96
CA MET A 65 -9.10 -17.77 5.01
C MET A 65 -9.73 -18.02 6.39
N THR A 66 -10.97 -17.60 6.60
CA THR A 66 -11.68 -17.77 7.88
C THR A 66 -12.39 -19.13 7.86
N LYS A 67 -12.06 -20.00 8.81
CA LYS A 67 -12.72 -21.29 9.02
C LYS A 67 -14.13 -21.07 9.58
N VAL A 68 -15.10 -21.89 9.17
CA VAL A 68 -16.45 -21.87 9.76
C VAL A 68 -16.42 -22.54 11.13
N GLU A 69 -16.94 -21.86 12.13
CA GLU A 69 -17.18 -22.41 13.47
C GLU A 69 -18.69 -22.52 13.74
N PRO A 70 -19.13 -23.44 14.63
CA PRO A 70 -20.54 -23.59 14.98
C PRO A 70 -21.15 -22.30 15.55
N GLY A 71 -22.32 -21.90 15.06
CA GLY A 71 -23.06 -20.72 15.54
C GLY A 71 -22.56 -19.39 15.01
N MET A 72 -21.53 -19.38 14.15
CA MET A 72 -20.98 -18.18 13.52
C MET A 72 -22.06 -17.42 12.73
N ASP A 73 -22.13 -16.10 12.90
CA ASP A 73 -23.03 -15.22 12.17
C ASP A 73 -22.28 -14.42 11.09
N VAL A 74 -22.49 -14.79 9.84
CA VAL A 74 -21.78 -14.22 8.69
C VAL A 74 -22.71 -13.33 7.88
N HIS A 75 -22.25 -12.12 7.55
CA HIS A 75 -22.99 -11.19 6.68
C HIS A 75 -22.14 -10.75 5.50
N GLN A 76 -22.81 -10.42 4.41
CA GLN A 76 -22.20 -9.73 3.28
C GLN A 76 -21.58 -8.40 3.74
N GLN A 77 -20.48 -8.01 3.11
CA GLN A 77 -19.83 -6.74 3.42
C GLN A 77 -19.67 -5.89 2.15
N ASP A 78 -20.30 -4.73 2.13
CA ASP A 78 -20.11 -3.73 1.08
C ASP A 78 -19.07 -2.69 1.50
N ASP A 79 -18.41 -2.05 0.53
CA ASP A 79 -17.39 -1.03 0.83
C ASP A 79 -17.92 0.23 1.53
N LEU A 80 -19.22 0.52 1.42
CA LEU A 80 -19.84 1.77 1.89
C LEU A 80 -21.00 1.55 2.87
N THR A 81 -21.10 0.38 3.50
CA THR A 81 -22.13 0.10 4.52
C THR A 81 -21.54 0.36 5.92
N THR A 82 -22.34 0.92 6.84
CA THR A 82 -21.92 1.20 8.23
C THR A 82 -21.83 -0.10 9.00
N LEU A 83 -20.73 -0.30 9.72
CA LEU A 83 -20.42 -1.60 10.31
C LEU A 83 -20.48 -1.51 11.84
N PRO A 84 -21.22 -2.41 12.52
CA PRO A 84 -21.54 -2.30 13.94
C PRO A 84 -20.38 -2.65 14.90
N GLY A 85 -19.21 -3.03 14.39
CA GLY A 85 -18.08 -3.49 15.21
C GLY A 85 -17.48 -2.36 16.06
N ARG A 86 -17.87 -2.29 17.33
CA ARG A 86 -17.26 -1.38 18.32
C ARG A 86 -16.03 -2.02 18.95
N TRP A 87 -14.98 -1.23 19.10
CA TRP A 87 -13.78 -1.62 19.84
C TRP A 87 -14.13 -1.99 21.29
N ALA A 88 -13.90 -3.25 21.67
CA ALA A 88 -14.28 -3.78 22.98
C ALA A 88 -13.19 -3.65 24.06
N GLY A 89 -11.97 -3.24 23.71
CA GLY A 89 -10.85 -3.13 24.63
C GLY A 89 -9.49 -3.13 23.93
N GLU A 90 -8.43 -2.86 24.68
CA GLU A 90 -7.07 -2.71 24.16
C GLU A 90 -6.51 -3.97 23.48
N ALA A 91 -5.67 -3.76 22.48
CA ALA A 91 -4.88 -4.85 21.91
C ALA A 91 -3.91 -5.38 22.97
N THR A 92 -3.78 -6.70 23.07
CA THR A 92 -2.73 -7.29 23.92
C THR A 92 -1.35 -6.98 23.32
N PRO A 93 -0.39 -6.49 24.12
CA PRO A 93 0.97 -6.31 23.65
C PRO A 93 1.54 -7.60 23.04
N PRO A 94 2.36 -7.50 21.98
CA PRO A 94 2.91 -8.68 21.34
C PRO A 94 3.88 -9.40 22.28
N THR A 95 3.93 -10.73 22.19
CA THR A 95 4.93 -11.54 22.90
C THR A 95 6.29 -11.38 22.21
N SER A 96 7.31 -10.98 22.97
CA SER A 96 8.68 -10.83 22.45
C SER A 96 9.40 -12.17 22.37
N LEU A 97 10.07 -12.43 21.24
CA LEU A 97 10.87 -13.62 20.98
C LEU A 97 12.23 -13.23 20.41
N THR A 98 13.30 -13.93 20.81
CA THR A 98 14.62 -13.80 20.19
C THR A 98 15.05 -15.14 19.62
N VAL A 99 15.36 -15.16 18.32
CA VAL A 99 15.73 -16.36 17.57
C VAL A 99 16.96 -16.14 16.72
N ASP A 100 17.60 -17.21 16.28
CA ASP A 100 18.74 -17.12 15.36
C ASP A 100 18.25 -16.89 13.93
N CYS A 101 17.14 -17.55 13.55
CA CYS A 101 16.51 -17.38 12.25
C CYS A 101 14.98 -17.33 12.36
N VAL A 102 14.36 -16.33 11.71
CA VAL A 102 12.91 -16.33 11.48
C VAL A 102 12.61 -16.64 10.01
N ILE A 103 11.66 -17.55 9.79
CA ILE A 103 11.23 -17.98 8.46
C ILE A 103 9.79 -17.51 8.24
N VAL A 104 9.57 -16.74 7.17
CA VAL A 104 8.21 -16.30 6.80
C VAL A 104 7.71 -17.12 5.62
N GLY A 105 6.74 -18.00 5.89
CA GLY A 105 6.10 -18.91 4.95
C GLY A 105 6.38 -20.38 5.25
N ALA A 106 5.36 -21.16 5.58
CA ALA A 106 5.39 -22.60 5.82
C ALA A 106 5.06 -23.41 4.55
N GLY A 107 5.55 -22.94 3.39
CA GLY A 107 5.55 -23.70 2.14
C GLY A 107 6.69 -24.72 2.06
N PRO A 108 6.85 -25.43 0.92
CA PRO A 108 7.91 -26.42 0.74
C PRO A 108 9.32 -25.90 1.03
N ALA A 109 9.64 -24.67 0.59
CA ALA A 109 10.93 -24.03 0.86
C ALA A 109 11.14 -23.75 2.36
N GLY A 110 10.18 -23.07 3.00
CA GLY A 110 10.31 -22.66 4.39
C GLY A 110 10.34 -23.84 5.36
N LEU A 111 9.47 -24.85 5.17
CA LEU A 111 9.49 -26.06 5.99
C LEU A 111 10.81 -26.83 5.82
N ARG A 112 11.28 -27.01 4.58
CA ARG A 112 12.55 -27.72 4.35
C ARG A 112 13.73 -26.98 4.99
N ALA A 113 13.73 -25.65 4.93
CA ALA A 113 14.75 -24.83 5.58
C ALA A 113 14.66 -24.92 7.10
N ALA A 114 13.46 -24.83 7.67
CA ALA A 114 13.23 -24.92 9.11
C ALA A 114 13.77 -26.22 9.69
N LEU A 115 13.45 -27.35 9.05
CA LEU A 115 13.94 -28.67 9.46
C LEU A 115 15.48 -28.71 9.48
N ALA A 116 16.12 -28.23 8.42
CA ALA A 116 17.58 -28.24 8.31
C ALA A 116 18.27 -27.30 9.32
N LEU A 117 17.67 -26.14 9.61
CA LEU A 117 18.22 -25.17 10.56
C LEU A 117 18.10 -25.66 12.01
N VAL A 118 16.96 -26.26 12.40
CA VAL A 118 16.80 -26.86 13.73
C VAL A 118 17.74 -28.05 13.91
N GLN A 119 17.93 -28.88 12.87
CA GLN A 119 18.91 -29.96 12.89
C GLN A 119 20.36 -29.47 13.04
N ALA A 120 20.65 -28.24 12.57
CA ALA A 120 21.94 -27.58 12.80
C ALA A 120 22.07 -26.96 14.20
N GLY A 121 21.06 -27.09 15.08
CA GLY A 121 21.08 -26.58 16.44
C GLY A 121 20.67 -25.10 16.59
N LEU A 122 20.10 -24.48 15.54
CA LEU A 122 19.66 -23.09 15.58
C LEU A 122 18.26 -22.94 16.18
N ARG A 123 18.02 -21.85 16.90
CA ARG A 123 16.67 -21.46 17.32
C ARG A 123 15.94 -20.83 16.14
N VAL A 124 14.88 -21.47 15.70
CA VAL A 124 14.10 -21.08 14.52
C VAL A 124 12.66 -20.80 14.92
N GLN A 125 12.04 -19.77 14.36
CA GLN A 125 10.59 -19.56 14.39
C GLN A 125 10.04 -19.48 12.97
N VAL A 126 9.02 -20.29 12.65
CA VAL A 126 8.30 -20.20 11.37
C VAL A 126 6.99 -19.43 11.57
N LEU A 127 6.71 -18.46 10.72
CA LEU A 127 5.45 -17.72 10.67
C LEU A 127 4.73 -18.04 9.36
N ASP A 128 3.44 -18.38 9.42
CA ASP A 128 2.59 -18.53 8.24
C ASP A 128 1.20 -17.95 8.49
N GLU A 129 0.65 -17.26 7.49
CA GLU A 129 -0.66 -16.62 7.60
C GLU A 129 -1.83 -17.61 7.47
N ARG A 130 -1.59 -18.84 7.02
CA ARG A 130 -2.60 -19.88 6.94
C ARG A 130 -2.71 -20.64 8.25
N ASP A 131 -3.89 -21.16 8.48
CA ASP A 131 -4.24 -22.10 9.56
C ASP A 131 -3.57 -23.48 9.45
N ALA A 132 -2.85 -23.77 8.35
CA ALA A 132 -2.18 -25.05 8.17
C ALA A 132 -0.96 -24.94 7.23
N ALA A 133 0.12 -25.62 7.62
CA ALA A 133 1.38 -25.68 6.86
C ALA A 133 1.29 -26.50 5.56
N GLY A 134 2.10 -26.13 4.57
CA GLY A 134 2.20 -26.79 3.25
C GLY A 134 2.14 -25.82 2.06
N GLY A 135 1.81 -24.56 2.30
CA GLY A 135 1.70 -23.52 1.27
C GLY A 135 0.71 -23.90 0.15
N GLN A 136 0.94 -23.37 -1.07
CA GLN A 136 0.03 -23.61 -2.20
C GLN A 136 0.16 -25.00 -2.83
N PHE A 137 1.33 -25.63 -2.74
CA PHE A 137 1.57 -26.92 -3.39
C PHE A 137 1.17 -28.08 -2.49
N TYR A 138 1.64 -28.13 -1.24
CA TYR A 138 1.35 -29.22 -0.30
C TYR A 138 0.11 -28.96 0.58
N LYS A 139 -0.84 -28.15 0.10
CA LYS A 139 -2.09 -27.84 0.81
C LYS A 139 -2.69 -29.13 1.40
N PRO A 140 -2.93 -29.18 2.73
CA PRO A 140 -3.61 -30.32 3.32
C PRO A 140 -5.10 -30.31 2.92
N ARG A 141 -5.71 -31.50 2.91
CA ARG A 141 -7.16 -31.64 2.86
C ARG A 141 -7.73 -31.30 4.23
N THR A 142 -8.94 -30.77 4.26
CA THR A 142 -9.68 -30.59 5.51
C THR A 142 -10.21 -31.93 6.02
N GLU A 143 -10.53 -31.99 7.32
CA GLU A 143 -11.19 -33.14 7.93
C GLU A 143 -12.51 -33.49 7.21
N GLY A 144 -13.28 -32.45 6.88
CA GLY A 144 -14.55 -32.58 6.16
C GLY A 144 -14.45 -32.64 4.64
N PHE A 145 -13.31 -33.06 4.07
CA PHE A 145 -13.11 -33.10 2.62
C PHE A 145 -14.25 -33.84 1.88
N ARG A 146 -14.74 -33.27 0.77
CA ARG A 146 -16.02 -33.66 0.18
C ARG A 146 -16.05 -34.90 -0.70
N ALA A 147 -14.90 -35.47 -1.05
CA ALA A 147 -14.84 -36.62 -1.94
C ALA A 147 -14.00 -37.75 -1.38
N ASP A 148 -14.49 -38.97 -1.62
CA ASP A 148 -13.78 -40.20 -1.28
C ASP A 148 -12.77 -40.55 -2.37
N THR A 149 -11.69 -39.77 -2.43
CA THR A 149 -10.59 -39.98 -3.38
C THR A 149 -9.30 -40.26 -2.63
N PRO A 150 -8.47 -41.24 -3.04
CA PRO A 150 -7.20 -41.51 -2.38
C PRO A 150 -6.26 -40.31 -2.39
N HIS A 151 -5.41 -40.19 -1.37
CA HIS A 151 -4.35 -39.18 -1.35
C HIS A 151 -3.34 -39.45 -2.47
N GLY A 152 -3.30 -38.57 -3.48
CA GLY A 152 -2.26 -38.59 -4.51
C GLY A 152 -0.85 -38.35 -3.97
N ALA A 153 0.17 -38.61 -4.79
CA ALA A 153 1.59 -38.50 -4.40
C ALA A 153 1.96 -37.14 -3.79
N GLN A 154 1.39 -36.05 -4.32
CA GLN A 154 1.59 -34.69 -3.83
C GLN A 154 1.09 -34.51 -2.38
N HIS A 155 -0.08 -35.06 -2.03
CA HIS A 155 -0.62 -34.99 -0.67
C HIS A 155 0.20 -35.82 0.32
N ARG A 156 0.66 -37.01 -0.11
CA ARG A 156 1.52 -37.87 0.72
C ARG A 156 2.86 -37.21 1.02
N ALA A 157 3.51 -36.61 0.03
CA ALA A 157 4.75 -35.86 0.21
C ALA A 157 4.59 -34.69 1.19
N GLY A 158 3.51 -33.91 1.05
CA GLY A 158 3.20 -32.83 1.98
C GLY A 158 2.96 -33.30 3.42
N THR A 159 2.28 -34.44 3.58
CA THR A 159 2.00 -35.04 4.89
C THR A 159 3.27 -35.53 5.57
N ALA A 160 4.14 -36.21 4.82
CA ALA A 160 5.45 -36.64 5.31
C ALA A 160 6.32 -35.46 5.74
N LEU A 161 6.32 -34.36 4.99
CA LEU A 161 7.07 -33.16 5.36
C LEU A 161 6.55 -32.52 6.65
N ARG A 162 5.23 -32.41 6.82
CA ARG A 162 4.63 -31.90 8.08
C ARG A 162 4.96 -32.78 9.27
N ALA A 163 4.84 -34.10 9.12
CA ALA A 163 5.19 -35.05 10.19
C ALA A 163 6.67 -34.93 10.60
N ALA A 164 7.57 -34.69 9.64
CA ALA A 164 8.98 -34.46 9.94
C ALA A 164 9.23 -33.14 10.70
N ILE A 165 8.44 -32.10 10.41
CA ILE A 165 8.52 -30.79 11.10
C ILE A 165 8.06 -30.92 12.56
N GLU A 166 6.95 -31.63 12.77
CA GLU A 166 6.41 -31.92 14.10
C GLU A 166 7.38 -32.78 14.92
N ALA A 167 7.89 -33.88 14.34
CA ALA A 167 8.86 -34.77 15.00
C ALA A 167 10.17 -34.06 15.36
N ALA A 168 10.56 -33.02 14.61
CA ALA A 168 11.74 -32.22 14.90
C ALA A 168 11.47 -31.07 15.91
N GLY A 169 10.23 -30.90 16.40
CA GLY A 169 9.88 -29.87 17.36
C GLY A 169 10.00 -28.43 16.82
N VAL A 170 9.88 -28.24 15.50
CA VAL A 170 9.98 -26.90 14.89
C VAL A 170 8.75 -26.07 15.28
N PRO A 171 8.92 -24.89 15.91
CA PRO A 171 7.79 -24.04 16.25
C PRO A 171 7.26 -23.34 14.98
N VAL A 172 6.01 -23.65 14.63
CA VAL A 172 5.31 -23.05 13.48
C VAL A 172 4.08 -22.31 14.00
N ALA A 173 4.12 -20.98 13.94
CA ALA A 173 2.99 -20.13 14.28
C ALA A 173 2.14 -19.91 13.03
N GLN A 174 1.03 -20.64 12.97
CA GLN A 174 0.00 -20.56 11.92
C GLN A 174 -0.97 -19.41 12.20
N GLY A 175 -1.67 -18.93 11.16
CA GLY A 175 -2.59 -17.79 11.26
C GLY A 175 -1.90 -16.45 11.59
N GLN A 176 -0.57 -16.36 11.43
CA GLN A 176 0.22 -15.18 11.78
C GLN A 176 0.55 -14.35 10.53
N ILE A 177 -0.06 -13.16 10.45
CA ILE A 177 0.21 -12.18 9.40
C ILE A 177 1.37 -11.30 9.85
N VAL A 178 2.51 -11.39 9.14
CA VAL A 178 3.62 -10.45 9.32
C VAL A 178 3.25 -9.11 8.71
N TRP A 179 3.06 -8.10 9.54
CA TRP A 179 2.60 -6.78 9.12
C TRP A 179 3.72 -5.73 9.07
N HIS A 180 4.81 -5.95 9.81
CA HIS A 180 5.99 -5.08 9.80
C HIS A 180 7.28 -5.91 9.82
N ALA A 181 8.30 -5.44 9.10
CA ALA A 181 9.64 -6.00 9.11
C ALA A 181 10.67 -4.88 8.87
N ARG A 182 11.76 -4.88 9.65
CA ARG A 182 12.85 -3.92 9.55
C ARG A 182 14.20 -4.63 9.64
N ALA A 183 15.14 -4.22 8.79
CA ALA A 183 16.55 -4.59 8.89
C ALA A 183 17.33 -3.55 9.71
N GLY A 184 18.30 -4.02 10.49
CA GLY A 184 19.21 -3.24 11.35
C GLY A 184 20.39 -4.13 11.76
N GLU A 185 21.00 -3.88 12.92
CA GLU A 185 21.98 -4.82 13.52
C GLU A 185 21.36 -6.23 13.71
N GLN A 186 20.07 -6.24 14.03
CA GLN A 186 19.21 -7.41 14.02
C GLN A 186 17.94 -7.09 13.22
N PHE A 187 17.26 -8.13 12.76
CA PHE A 187 15.96 -8.00 12.13
C PHE A 187 14.87 -7.94 13.19
N ILE A 188 13.90 -7.04 12.99
CA ILE A 188 12.71 -6.95 13.85
C ILE A 188 11.47 -7.18 12.99
N LEU A 189 10.70 -8.20 13.31
CA LEU A 189 9.43 -8.51 12.67
C LEU A 189 8.29 -8.40 13.68
N ARG A 190 7.14 -7.86 13.24
CA ARG A 190 5.90 -7.92 14.01
C ARG A 190 4.82 -8.67 13.25
N SER A 191 4.13 -9.56 13.94
CA SER A 191 2.98 -10.30 13.41
C SER A 191 1.75 -10.17 14.28
N HIS A 192 0.60 -10.49 13.69
CA HIS A 192 -0.68 -10.59 14.37
C HIS A 192 -1.40 -11.85 13.91
N GLY A 193 -2.04 -12.56 14.85
CA GLY A 193 -2.92 -13.69 14.61
C GLY A 193 -3.89 -13.89 15.77
N GLU A 194 -4.74 -14.92 15.66
CA GLU A 194 -5.76 -15.24 16.67
C GLU A 194 -5.15 -15.64 18.03
N THR A 195 -3.92 -16.16 18.03
CA THR A 195 -3.17 -16.52 19.24
C THR A 195 -2.40 -15.34 19.85
N GLY A 196 -2.63 -14.11 19.37
CA GLY A 196 -1.93 -12.90 19.79
C GLY A 196 -0.86 -12.44 18.80
N GLY A 197 -0.28 -11.27 19.08
CA GLY A 197 0.82 -10.71 18.29
C GLY A 197 2.19 -11.23 18.73
N LEU A 198 3.15 -11.28 17.81
CA LEU A 198 4.55 -11.59 18.09
C LEU A 198 5.44 -10.41 17.70
N GLU A 199 6.45 -10.14 18.51
CA GLU A 199 7.58 -9.28 18.18
C GLU A 199 8.85 -10.14 18.17
N ILE A 200 9.44 -10.34 17.01
CA ILE A 200 10.58 -11.24 16.83
C ILE A 200 11.81 -10.44 16.49
N THR A 201 12.83 -10.57 17.34
CA THR A 201 14.20 -10.14 17.07
C THR A 201 14.99 -11.34 16.55
N ALA A 202 15.57 -11.22 15.35
CA ALA A 202 16.29 -12.31 14.70
C ALA A 202 17.64 -11.88 14.14
N ARG A 203 18.63 -12.77 14.19
CA ARG A 203 19.94 -12.54 13.54
C ARG A 203 19.87 -12.69 12.03
N THR A 204 19.01 -13.60 11.55
CA THR A 204 18.80 -13.86 10.11
C THR A 204 17.33 -14.03 9.79
N VAL A 205 16.96 -13.77 8.53
CA VAL A 205 15.60 -13.93 8.01
C VAL A 205 15.63 -14.77 6.74
N LEU A 206 14.69 -15.70 6.62
CA LEU A 206 14.38 -16.38 5.37
C LEU A 206 12.96 -16.06 4.92
N LEU A 207 12.81 -15.38 3.78
CA LEU A 207 11.52 -15.20 3.14
C LEU A 207 11.22 -16.36 2.20
N ALA A 208 10.19 -17.13 2.54
CA ALA A 208 9.62 -18.22 1.74
C ALA A 208 8.14 -17.94 1.42
N THR A 209 7.82 -16.67 1.16
CA THR A 209 6.47 -16.10 1.03
C THR A 209 5.70 -16.53 -0.23
N GLY A 210 6.37 -17.24 -1.14
CA GLY A 210 5.77 -17.74 -2.38
C GLY A 210 5.39 -16.66 -3.39
N ALA A 211 4.41 -16.99 -4.23
CA ALA A 211 3.92 -16.18 -5.33
C ALA A 211 2.39 -16.24 -5.41
N TYR A 212 1.79 -15.29 -6.12
CA TYR A 212 0.35 -15.24 -6.40
C TYR A 212 0.09 -15.16 -7.89
N GLU A 213 -1.11 -15.56 -8.30
CA GLU A 213 -1.51 -15.62 -9.70
C GLU A 213 -1.95 -14.26 -10.24
N LEU A 214 -1.54 -13.95 -11.47
CA LEU A 214 -1.97 -12.76 -12.20
C LEU A 214 -3.13 -13.11 -13.14
N PRO A 215 -4.17 -12.26 -13.22
CA PRO A 215 -5.20 -12.41 -14.24
C PRO A 215 -4.72 -11.87 -15.60
N PRO A 216 -5.34 -12.33 -16.70
CA PRO A 216 -5.12 -11.79 -18.05
C PRO A 216 -5.55 -10.32 -18.26
N MET A 217 -6.30 -9.73 -17.31
CA MET A 217 -6.88 -8.37 -17.40
C MET A 217 -7.62 -8.13 -18.72
N VAL A 218 -8.74 -8.84 -18.92
CA VAL A 218 -9.65 -8.71 -20.06
C VAL A 218 -11.01 -8.17 -19.60
N PRO A 219 -11.82 -7.53 -20.45
CA PRO A 219 -13.18 -7.11 -20.08
C PRO A 219 -13.95 -8.22 -19.35
N GLY A 220 -14.54 -7.88 -18.20
CA GLY A 220 -15.29 -8.82 -17.36
C GLY A 220 -14.49 -9.72 -16.42
N TRP A 221 -13.15 -9.64 -16.36
CA TRP A 221 -12.36 -10.49 -15.44
C TRP A 221 -12.66 -10.29 -13.95
N THR A 222 -13.34 -9.21 -13.56
CA THR A 222 -13.71 -8.90 -12.18
C THR A 222 -15.08 -9.43 -11.75
N ARG A 223 -15.82 -10.11 -12.65
CA ARG A 223 -17.17 -10.62 -12.39
C ARG A 223 -17.20 -11.68 -11.27
N SER A 224 -18.38 -11.87 -10.68
CA SER A 224 -18.59 -12.79 -9.56
C SER A 224 -18.51 -14.27 -9.95
N ASN A 225 -18.62 -14.59 -11.24
CA ASN A 225 -18.42 -15.93 -11.80
C ASN A 225 -16.95 -16.26 -12.13
N VAL A 226 -16.01 -15.34 -11.84
CA VAL A 226 -14.59 -15.50 -12.17
C VAL A 226 -13.76 -15.87 -10.96
N LEU A 227 -12.95 -16.92 -11.10
CA LEU A 227 -11.95 -17.34 -10.12
C LEU A 227 -10.56 -17.31 -10.77
N SER A 228 -9.52 -17.17 -9.95
CA SER A 228 -8.19 -17.56 -10.41
C SER A 228 -8.09 -19.10 -10.46
N ILE A 229 -7.23 -19.67 -11.32
CA ILE A 229 -7.02 -21.13 -11.36
C ILE A 229 -6.57 -21.64 -9.99
N GLY A 230 -5.65 -20.92 -9.32
CA GLY A 230 -5.23 -21.21 -7.95
C GLY A 230 -6.34 -21.11 -6.90
N GLY A 231 -7.29 -20.17 -7.09
CA GLY A 231 -8.48 -20.03 -6.25
C GLY A 231 -9.40 -21.24 -6.36
N ALA A 232 -9.68 -21.67 -7.59
CA ALA A 232 -10.46 -22.88 -7.84
C ALA A 232 -9.74 -24.15 -7.35
N GLN A 233 -8.41 -24.25 -7.51
CA GLN A 233 -7.62 -25.33 -6.92
C GLN A 233 -7.71 -25.34 -5.39
N THR A 234 -7.89 -24.20 -4.74
CA THR A 234 -8.11 -24.16 -3.29
C THR A 234 -9.44 -24.81 -2.92
N LEU A 235 -10.53 -24.51 -3.64
CA LEU A 235 -11.83 -25.16 -3.44
C LEU A 235 -11.75 -26.68 -3.63
N VAL A 236 -11.21 -27.10 -4.77
CA VAL A 236 -11.15 -28.50 -5.19
C VAL A 236 -10.16 -29.31 -4.35
N ARG A 237 -8.93 -28.83 -4.17
CA ARG A 237 -7.86 -29.62 -3.53
C ARG A 237 -7.95 -29.64 -2.00
N ARG A 238 -8.33 -28.52 -1.38
CA ARG A 238 -8.38 -28.42 0.08
C ARG A 238 -9.72 -28.86 0.65
N TYR A 239 -10.82 -28.43 0.05
CA TYR A 239 -12.18 -28.61 0.61
C TYR A 239 -13.02 -29.67 -0.13
N GLY A 240 -12.59 -30.08 -1.33
CA GLY A 240 -13.37 -30.96 -2.20
C GLY A 240 -14.61 -30.28 -2.79
N VAL A 241 -14.64 -28.95 -2.81
CA VAL A 241 -15.75 -28.16 -3.33
C VAL A 241 -15.54 -27.89 -4.81
N LEU A 242 -16.53 -28.24 -5.63
CA LEU A 242 -16.56 -27.90 -7.05
C LEU A 242 -17.06 -26.47 -7.25
N PRO A 243 -16.42 -25.66 -8.13
CA PRO A 243 -17.01 -24.42 -8.58
C PRO A 243 -18.37 -24.67 -9.30
N PRO A 244 -19.37 -23.77 -9.22
CA PRO A 244 -20.70 -24.08 -9.74
C PRO A 244 -20.80 -24.05 -11.27
N GLY A 245 -21.59 -24.98 -11.84
CA GLY A 245 -21.83 -25.12 -13.27
C GLY A 245 -20.66 -25.79 -14.02
N PRO A 246 -20.75 -25.96 -15.35
CA PRO A 246 -19.59 -26.39 -16.12
C PRO A 246 -18.51 -25.29 -16.07
N VAL A 247 -17.27 -25.68 -15.79
CA VAL A 247 -16.16 -24.75 -15.54
C VAL A 247 -15.34 -24.55 -16.82
N LEU A 248 -15.21 -23.30 -17.27
CA LEU A 248 -14.23 -22.92 -18.29
C LEU A 248 -12.91 -22.60 -17.61
N ILE A 249 -11.81 -23.18 -18.08
CA ILE A 249 -10.47 -22.88 -17.56
C ILE A 249 -9.69 -22.22 -18.70
N ALA A 250 -9.25 -20.98 -18.52
CA ALA A 250 -8.58 -20.20 -19.54
C ALA A 250 -7.31 -19.56 -19.00
N GLY A 251 -6.15 -19.89 -19.57
CA GLY A 251 -4.90 -19.31 -19.10
C GLY A 251 -3.67 -19.79 -19.85
N ASN A 252 -2.51 -19.53 -19.25
CA ASN A 252 -1.25 -20.04 -19.73
C ASN A 252 -0.54 -20.85 -18.66
N GLY A 253 -0.28 -22.13 -18.95
CA GLY A 253 0.58 -22.96 -18.13
C GLY A 253 -0.07 -24.22 -17.57
N PRO A 254 0.73 -25.08 -16.90
CA PRO A 254 0.31 -26.40 -16.45
C PRO A 254 -0.76 -26.39 -15.34
N LEU A 255 -1.00 -25.26 -14.67
CA LEU A 255 -1.96 -25.20 -13.55
C LEU A 255 -3.40 -25.43 -14.01
N GLY A 256 -3.78 -24.93 -15.20
CA GLY A 256 -5.12 -25.13 -15.76
C GLY A 256 -5.39 -26.59 -16.07
N TRP A 257 -4.38 -27.29 -16.62
CA TRP A 257 -4.41 -28.73 -16.88
C TRP A 257 -4.60 -29.54 -15.61
N GLN A 258 -3.88 -29.19 -14.54
CA GLN A 258 -4.04 -29.83 -13.25
C GLN A 258 -5.43 -29.57 -12.64
N LEU A 259 -5.94 -28.33 -12.72
CA LEU A 259 -7.28 -28.02 -12.21
C LEU A 259 -8.37 -28.81 -12.94
N ALA A 260 -8.28 -28.93 -14.27
CA ALA A 260 -9.23 -29.70 -15.07
C ALA A 260 -9.31 -31.16 -14.62
N ASP A 261 -8.15 -31.82 -14.48
CA ASP A 261 -8.05 -33.19 -13.97
C ASP A 261 -8.61 -33.33 -12.54
N GLU A 262 -8.30 -32.39 -11.64
CA GLU A 262 -8.80 -32.41 -10.27
C GLU A 262 -10.33 -32.21 -10.21
N ILE A 263 -10.92 -31.38 -11.08
CA ILE A 263 -12.38 -31.24 -11.20
C ILE A 263 -13.02 -32.54 -11.69
N LEU A 264 -12.44 -33.18 -12.71
CA LEU A 264 -12.94 -34.45 -13.25
C LEU A 264 -12.88 -35.58 -12.22
N GLN A 265 -11.82 -35.65 -11.41
CA GLN A 265 -11.68 -36.62 -10.33
C GLN A 265 -12.73 -36.46 -9.22
N LEU A 266 -13.25 -35.24 -9.03
CA LEU A 266 -14.37 -34.97 -8.13
C LEU A 266 -15.75 -35.15 -8.80
N GLY A 267 -15.81 -35.59 -10.06
CA GLY A 267 -17.06 -35.75 -10.81
C GLY A 267 -17.65 -34.43 -11.34
N GLY A 268 -16.87 -33.34 -11.34
CA GLY A 268 -17.29 -32.06 -11.89
C GLY A 268 -17.25 -32.00 -13.41
N LYS A 269 -17.84 -30.95 -13.99
CA LYS A 269 -17.90 -30.73 -15.44
C LYS A 269 -16.96 -29.60 -15.86
N VAL A 270 -16.12 -29.86 -16.86
CA VAL A 270 -15.24 -28.84 -17.48
C VAL A 270 -15.81 -28.51 -18.86
N ALA A 271 -16.18 -27.24 -19.08
CA ALA A 271 -16.73 -26.74 -20.34
C ALA A 271 -15.69 -26.78 -21.46
N ALA A 272 -14.49 -26.27 -21.17
CA ALA A 272 -13.31 -26.34 -22.02
C ALA A 272 -12.06 -25.98 -21.22
N LEU A 273 -10.90 -26.40 -21.72
CA LEU A 273 -9.59 -25.88 -21.34
C LEU A 273 -9.02 -25.05 -22.49
N VAL A 274 -8.81 -23.76 -22.25
CA VAL A 274 -8.27 -22.79 -23.20
C VAL A 274 -6.84 -22.47 -22.77
N GLU A 275 -5.88 -22.91 -23.57
CA GLU A 275 -4.45 -22.78 -23.32
C GLU A 275 -3.82 -21.89 -24.38
N ARG A 276 -3.14 -20.83 -23.95
CA ARG A 276 -2.49 -19.86 -24.86
C ARG A 276 -1.35 -20.51 -25.64
N ALA A 277 -0.59 -21.39 -25.00
CA ALA A 277 0.49 -22.09 -25.66
C ALA A 277 -0.03 -23.11 -26.68
N ARG A 278 0.69 -23.30 -27.78
CA ARG A 278 0.34 -24.32 -28.79
C ARG A 278 0.72 -25.74 -28.38
N LEU A 279 1.65 -25.89 -27.43
CA LEU A 279 2.18 -27.15 -26.92
C LEU A 279 2.77 -28.07 -28.02
N ARG A 280 3.45 -27.48 -29.01
CA ARG A 280 4.06 -28.18 -30.16
C ARG A 280 5.58 -27.98 -30.20
N ASP A 281 6.28 -28.28 -29.09
CA ASP A 281 7.75 -28.32 -29.04
C ASP A 281 8.24 -29.70 -28.57
N PRO A 282 8.51 -30.63 -29.52
CA PRO A 282 9.06 -31.95 -29.20
C PRO A 282 10.40 -31.90 -28.45
N GLY A 283 11.22 -30.88 -28.71
CA GLY A 283 12.50 -30.69 -28.04
C GLY A 283 12.33 -30.32 -26.57
N ALA A 284 11.39 -29.43 -26.26
CA ALA A 284 11.03 -29.11 -24.87
C ALA A 284 10.47 -30.33 -24.14
N VAL A 285 9.60 -31.13 -24.78
CA VAL A 285 9.08 -32.37 -24.20
C VAL A 285 10.21 -33.36 -23.88
N LEU A 286 11.16 -33.56 -24.81
CA LEU A 286 12.31 -34.42 -24.59
C LEU A 286 13.18 -33.92 -23.43
N ARG A 287 13.53 -32.63 -23.41
CA ARG A 287 14.33 -32.01 -22.34
C ARG A 287 13.64 -32.14 -20.99
N ALA A 288 12.33 -31.89 -20.94
CA ALA A 288 11.53 -32.05 -19.73
C ALA A 288 11.45 -33.53 -19.29
N GLY A 289 11.33 -34.47 -20.23
CA GLY A 289 11.35 -35.91 -19.98
C GLY A 289 12.69 -36.38 -19.39
N MET A 290 13.81 -35.91 -19.92
CA MET A 290 15.14 -36.20 -19.36
C MET A 290 15.29 -35.64 -17.93
N ALA A 291 14.75 -34.45 -17.69
CA ALA A 291 14.85 -33.80 -16.37
C ALA A 291 13.89 -34.40 -15.34
N SER A 292 12.65 -34.74 -15.71
CA SER A 292 11.65 -35.32 -14.79
C SER A 292 10.63 -36.18 -15.54
N PRO A 293 10.93 -37.47 -15.79
CA PRO A 293 10.05 -38.37 -16.53
C PRO A 293 8.66 -38.50 -15.89
N GLY A 294 8.61 -38.59 -14.56
CA GLY A 294 7.35 -38.75 -13.82
C GLY A 294 6.39 -37.57 -13.97
N LEU A 295 6.91 -36.32 -14.07
CA LEU A 295 6.06 -35.14 -14.26
C LEU A 295 5.50 -35.06 -15.70
N ILE A 296 6.27 -35.51 -16.69
CA ILE A 296 5.78 -35.65 -18.08
C ILE A 296 4.71 -36.74 -18.19
N LEU A 297 4.94 -37.89 -17.55
CA LEU A 297 3.94 -38.95 -17.49
C LEU A 297 2.63 -38.47 -16.84
N LYS A 298 2.73 -37.70 -15.74
CA LYS A 298 1.56 -37.08 -15.11
C LYS A 298 0.81 -36.14 -16.08
N GLY A 299 1.53 -35.30 -16.83
CA GLY A 299 0.91 -34.44 -17.85
C GLY A 299 0.20 -35.22 -18.96
N ALA A 300 0.78 -36.34 -19.41
CA ALA A 300 0.16 -37.23 -20.38
C ALA A 300 -1.11 -37.90 -19.83
N GLN A 301 -1.10 -38.33 -18.56
CA GLN A 301 -2.27 -38.89 -17.88
C GLN A 301 -3.41 -37.87 -17.80
N GLN A 302 -3.10 -36.61 -17.44
CA GLN A 302 -4.09 -35.52 -17.39
C GLN A 302 -4.71 -35.26 -18.76
N ARG A 303 -3.89 -35.25 -19.83
CA ARG A 303 -4.37 -35.11 -21.21
C ARG A 303 -5.31 -36.25 -21.61
N LEU A 304 -4.96 -37.48 -21.25
CA LEU A 304 -5.79 -38.66 -21.52
C LEU A 304 -7.11 -38.63 -20.74
N ALA A 305 -7.08 -38.21 -19.47
CA ALA A 305 -8.28 -38.06 -18.65
C ALA A 305 -9.28 -37.07 -19.27
N MET A 306 -8.80 -35.91 -19.74
CA MET A 306 -9.64 -34.92 -20.43
C MET A 306 -10.20 -35.45 -21.74
N ALA A 307 -9.39 -36.17 -22.54
CA ALA A 307 -9.85 -36.77 -23.79
C ALA A 307 -10.96 -37.81 -23.56
N ARG A 308 -10.81 -38.67 -22.54
CA ARG A 308 -11.83 -39.65 -22.13
C ARG A 308 -13.11 -39.00 -21.62
N ALA A 309 -12.99 -37.86 -20.95
CA ALA A 309 -14.13 -37.07 -20.47
C ALA A 309 -14.76 -36.18 -21.56
N GLY A 310 -14.25 -36.20 -22.80
CA GLY A 310 -14.78 -35.39 -23.90
C GLY A 310 -14.57 -33.89 -23.71
N VAL A 311 -13.62 -33.46 -22.87
CA VAL A 311 -13.37 -32.04 -22.60
C VAL A 311 -12.67 -31.39 -23.80
N PRO A 312 -13.24 -30.34 -24.41
CA PRO A 312 -12.57 -29.59 -25.47
C PRO A 312 -11.31 -28.91 -24.93
N VAL A 313 -10.16 -29.21 -25.56
CA VAL A 313 -8.88 -28.58 -25.25
C VAL A 313 -8.44 -27.72 -26.43
N LEU A 314 -8.39 -26.41 -26.21
CA LEU A 314 -8.09 -25.41 -27.23
C LEU A 314 -6.71 -24.82 -26.96
N THR A 315 -5.67 -25.37 -27.61
CA THR A 315 -4.30 -24.85 -27.54
C THR A 315 -4.07 -23.77 -28.59
N GLY A 316 -3.32 -22.72 -28.26
CA GLY A 316 -3.16 -21.54 -29.12
C GLY A 316 -4.38 -20.61 -29.11
N TRP A 317 -5.22 -20.69 -28.07
CA TRP A 317 -6.42 -19.86 -27.90
C TRP A 317 -6.34 -19.07 -26.59
N GLU A 318 -7.01 -17.93 -26.53
CA GLU A 318 -7.09 -17.11 -25.34
C GLU A 318 -8.47 -16.53 -25.12
N VAL A 319 -8.80 -16.27 -23.86
CA VAL A 319 -9.98 -15.47 -23.49
C VAL A 319 -9.77 -14.01 -23.86
N THR A 320 -10.79 -13.38 -24.44
CA THR A 320 -10.78 -11.96 -24.85
C THR A 320 -11.80 -11.14 -24.07
N GLU A 321 -12.90 -11.74 -23.60
CA GLU A 321 -13.93 -11.10 -22.79
C GLU A 321 -14.68 -12.15 -21.95
N ILE A 322 -15.15 -11.76 -20.77
CA ILE A 322 -15.91 -12.61 -19.84
C ILE A 322 -17.26 -11.99 -19.53
N THR A 323 -18.31 -12.82 -19.59
CA THR A 323 -19.69 -12.46 -19.29
C THR A 323 -20.25 -13.38 -18.20
N GLU A 324 -21.45 -13.12 -17.71
CA GLU A 324 -22.12 -14.03 -16.76
C GLU A 324 -22.40 -15.41 -17.38
N ALA A 325 -22.60 -15.49 -18.70
CA ALA A 325 -22.92 -16.71 -19.41
C ALA A 325 -21.69 -17.58 -19.77
N GLY A 326 -20.46 -17.04 -19.63
CA GLY A 326 -19.24 -17.72 -20.06
C GLY A 326 -18.17 -16.74 -20.53
N ALA A 327 -17.42 -17.11 -21.57
CA ALA A 327 -16.39 -16.24 -22.12
C ALA A 327 -16.24 -16.33 -23.64
N LEU A 328 -15.89 -15.19 -24.25
CA LEU A 328 -15.42 -15.14 -25.63
C LEU A 328 -13.95 -15.56 -25.68
N VAL A 329 -13.63 -16.44 -26.62
CA VAL A 329 -12.27 -16.94 -26.86
C VAL A 329 -11.90 -16.79 -28.32
N ALA A 330 -10.64 -16.46 -28.58
CA ALA A 330 -10.09 -16.28 -29.93
C ALA A 330 -8.74 -16.98 -30.08
N PRO A 331 -8.30 -17.32 -31.31
CA PRO A 331 -6.93 -17.76 -31.54
C PRO A 331 -5.94 -16.65 -31.16
N VAL A 332 -4.83 -17.01 -30.51
CA VAL A 332 -3.78 -16.04 -30.12
C VAL A 332 -3.14 -15.36 -31.35
N THR A 333 -3.22 -15.98 -32.52
CA THR A 333 -2.74 -15.41 -33.79
C THR A 333 -3.74 -14.49 -34.49
N GLY A 334 -4.87 -14.18 -33.87
CA GLY A 334 -5.99 -13.50 -34.51
C GLY A 334 -6.90 -14.47 -35.27
N GLY A 335 -8.18 -14.09 -35.38
CA GLY A 335 -9.24 -14.89 -35.99
C GLY A 335 -10.59 -14.65 -35.34
N GLU A 336 -11.61 -15.41 -35.78
CA GLU A 336 -12.96 -15.29 -35.24
C GLU A 336 -13.04 -15.72 -33.78
N SER A 337 -13.74 -14.92 -32.99
CA SER A 337 -14.06 -15.25 -31.60
C SER A 337 -15.26 -16.18 -31.54
N ARG A 338 -15.28 -17.07 -30.53
CA ARG A 338 -16.45 -17.89 -30.21
C ARG A 338 -16.79 -17.82 -28.73
N MET A 339 -18.07 -17.90 -28.42
CA MET A 339 -18.56 -17.97 -27.05
C MET A 339 -18.47 -19.41 -26.53
N ILE A 340 -17.91 -19.59 -25.34
CA ILE A 340 -17.99 -20.85 -24.58
C ILE A 340 -18.86 -20.60 -23.36
N ALA A 341 -20.02 -21.26 -23.32
CA ALA A 341 -20.93 -21.19 -22.19
C ALA A 341 -20.32 -21.89 -20.96
N ALA A 342 -20.31 -21.21 -19.82
CA ALA A 342 -19.77 -21.74 -18.58
C ALA A 342 -20.41 -21.05 -17.36
N GLY A 343 -20.64 -21.83 -16.31
CA GLY A 343 -21.12 -21.29 -15.04
C GLY A 343 -20.02 -20.56 -14.28
N THR A 344 -18.76 -21.01 -14.39
CA THR A 344 -17.60 -20.39 -13.76
C THR A 344 -16.45 -20.32 -14.76
N VAL A 345 -15.73 -19.20 -14.75
CA VAL A 345 -14.53 -19.00 -15.56
C VAL A 345 -13.30 -18.90 -14.65
N CYS A 346 -12.39 -19.86 -14.74
CA CYS A 346 -11.13 -19.88 -14.02
C CYS A 346 -10.03 -19.29 -14.92
N ILE A 347 -9.39 -18.19 -14.50
CA ILE A 347 -8.39 -17.47 -15.30
C ILE A 347 -7.00 -17.43 -14.65
N GLY A 348 -5.95 -17.43 -15.47
CA GLY A 348 -4.57 -17.29 -15.00
C GLY A 348 -3.58 -16.92 -16.12
N GLU A 349 -2.72 -15.94 -15.86
CA GLU A 349 -1.73 -15.39 -16.79
C GLU A 349 -0.33 -15.39 -16.17
N GLY A 350 0.01 -16.49 -15.49
CA GLY A 350 1.27 -16.63 -14.78
C GLY A 350 1.24 -16.16 -13.33
N LEU A 351 2.42 -16.08 -12.73
CA LEU A 351 2.61 -15.90 -11.30
C LEU A 351 3.59 -14.74 -11.03
N ALA A 352 3.30 -13.95 -10.00
CA ALA A 352 4.14 -12.87 -9.50
C ALA A 352 4.64 -13.20 -8.08
N PRO A 353 5.92 -12.99 -7.76
CA PRO A 353 6.43 -13.20 -6.40
C PRO A 353 5.75 -12.28 -5.38
N GLN A 354 5.61 -12.73 -4.14
CA GLN A 354 5.13 -11.89 -3.04
C GLN A 354 6.28 -11.06 -2.45
N LEU A 355 6.42 -9.82 -2.94
CA LEU A 355 7.58 -8.95 -2.67
C LEU A 355 7.47 -8.07 -1.42
N ASP A 356 6.31 -7.99 -0.77
CA ASP A 356 6.01 -6.94 0.23
C ASP A 356 7.09 -6.84 1.33
N LEU A 357 7.45 -7.97 1.94
CA LEU A 357 8.46 -8.03 3.00
C LEU A 357 9.89 -7.85 2.48
N ALA A 358 10.21 -8.39 1.30
CA ALA A 358 11.53 -8.20 0.69
C ALA A 358 11.81 -6.71 0.45
N ARG A 359 10.77 -5.98 0.01
CA ARG A 359 10.85 -4.53 -0.24
C ARG A 359 10.92 -3.71 1.04
N LEU A 360 10.18 -4.10 2.10
CA LEU A 360 10.30 -3.47 3.42
C LEU A 360 11.69 -3.65 4.04
N LEU A 361 12.29 -4.82 3.83
CA LEU A 361 13.65 -5.11 4.30
C LEU A 361 14.75 -4.50 3.43
N GLY A 362 14.40 -3.91 2.27
CA GLY A 362 15.35 -3.23 1.39
C GLY A 362 16.10 -4.14 0.42
N ALA A 363 15.60 -5.34 0.13
CA ALA A 363 16.22 -6.23 -0.85
C ALA A 363 16.13 -5.63 -2.27
N ASP A 364 17.25 -5.69 -3.00
CA ASP A 364 17.31 -5.24 -4.38
C ASP A 364 16.42 -6.09 -5.27
N LEU A 365 15.83 -5.45 -6.28
CA LEU A 365 14.97 -6.08 -7.26
C LEU A 365 15.56 -5.92 -8.66
N SER A 366 15.31 -6.90 -9.51
CA SER A 366 15.61 -6.83 -10.94
C SER A 366 14.37 -7.22 -11.77
N PRO A 367 14.25 -6.74 -13.02
CA PRO A 367 13.19 -7.20 -13.90
C PRO A 367 13.45 -8.65 -14.31
N ASP A 368 12.44 -9.51 -14.19
CA ASP A 368 12.49 -10.88 -14.69
C ASP A 368 12.62 -10.85 -16.22
N PRO A 369 13.64 -11.51 -16.80
CA PRO A 369 13.88 -11.44 -18.24
C PRO A 369 12.72 -12.01 -19.08
N ARG A 370 11.83 -12.82 -18.49
CA ARG A 370 10.75 -13.49 -19.23
C ARG A 370 9.51 -12.62 -19.37
N ASN A 371 9.14 -11.90 -18.31
CA ASN A 371 7.87 -11.18 -18.24
C ASN A 371 8.01 -9.73 -17.75
N GLY A 372 9.22 -9.27 -17.40
CA GLY A 372 9.50 -7.92 -16.92
C GLY A 372 9.03 -7.65 -15.49
N LEU A 373 8.41 -8.63 -14.81
CA LEU A 373 7.94 -8.44 -13.44
C LEU A 373 9.13 -8.31 -12.49
N PRO A 374 9.03 -7.48 -11.45
CA PRO A 374 10.09 -7.40 -10.45
C PRO A 374 10.28 -8.72 -9.71
N VAL A 375 11.53 -9.15 -9.57
CA VAL A 375 11.97 -10.31 -8.77
C VAL A 375 13.12 -9.91 -7.86
N PRO A 376 13.29 -10.52 -6.67
CA PRO A 376 14.43 -10.21 -5.81
C PRO A 376 15.76 -10.69 -6.41
N THR A 377 16.76 -9.84 -6.37
CA THR A 377 18.14 -10.19 -6.70
C THR A 377 18.74 -11.02 -5.57
N ARG A 378 19.23 -12.22 -5.91
CA ARG A 378 19.83 -13.13 -4.93
C ARG A 378 20.81 -14.11 -5.56
N THR A 379 21.69 -14.66 -4.74
CA THR A 379 22.60 -15.75 -5.08
C THR A 379 21.86 -17.09 -5.24
N PRO A 380 22.48 -18.15 -5.81
CA PRO A 380 21.85 -19.45 -5.95
C PRO A 380 21.38 -20.11 -4.64
N ASP A 381 22.08 -19.86 -3.54
CA ASP A 381 21.70 -20.28 -2.18
C ASP A 381 20.74 -19.31 -1.48
N GLY A 382 20.38 -18.21 -2.13
CA GLY A 382 19.26 -17.35 -1.75
C GLY A 382 19.63 -16.06 -1.01
N ALA A 383 20.92 -15.78 -0.77
CA ALA A 383 21.36 -14.56 -0.10
C ALA A 383 21.06 -13.32 -0.96
N THR A 384 20.61 -12.24 -0.33
CA THR A 384 20.24 -10.98 -1.00
C THR A 384 21.30 -9.89 -0.84
N SER A 385 21.03 -8.69 -1.36
CA SER A 385 21.85 -7.49 -1.10
C SER A 385 21.85 -7.05 0.36
N VAL A 386 20.89 -7.52 1.17
CA VAL A 386 20.80 -7.23 2.60
C VAL A 386 21.51 -8.34 3.39
N PRO A 387 22.61 -8.05 4.11
CA PRO A 387 23.30 -9.05 4.93
C PRO A 387 22.34 -9.69 5.94
N GLY A 388 22.38 -11.02 6.06
CA GLY A 388 21.51 -11.75 6.98
C GLY A 388 20.10 -12.07 6.42
N LEU A 389 19.77 -11.65 5.19
CA LEU A 389 18.48 -11.90 4.54
C LEU A 389 18.61 -12.89 3.36
N TRP A 390 17.82 -13.97 3.41
CA TRP A 390 17.68 -14.95 2.35
C TRP A 390 16.25 -15.01 1.79
N ILE A 391 16.13 -15.41 0.53
CA ILE A 391 14.85 -15.64 -0.15
C ILE A 391 14.89 -17.00 -0.88
N ALA A 392 13.90 -17.85 -0.61
CA ALA A 392 13.81 -19.19 -1.21
C ALA A 392 12.41 -19.50 -1.79
N GLY A 393 12.40 -20.44 -2.76
CA GLY A 393 11.20 -20.81 -3.49
C GLY A 393 10.72 -19.71 -4.44
N ASP A 394 9.42 -19.76 -4.78
CA ASP A 394 8.82 -18.87 -5.78
C ASP A 394 8.81 -17.39 -5.36
N ALA A 395 9.07 -17.07 -4.09
CA ALA A 395 9.29 -15.70 -3.61
C ALA A 395 10.51 -15.03 -4.27
N GLY A 396 11.51 -15.81 -4.66
CA GLY A 396 12.66 -15.32 -5.39
C GLY A 396 12.51 -15.44 -6.91
N GLY A 397 11.39 -15.96 -7.40
CA GLY A 397 11.20 -16.22 -8.83
C GLY A 397 10.82 -17.66 -9.08
N MET A 398 9.99 -17.84 -10.10
CA MET A 398 9.25 -19.06 -10.34
C MET A 398 10.17 -20.26 -10.56
N GLY A 399 9.98 -21.33 -9.79
CA GLY A 399 10.77 -22.56 -9.89
C GLY A 399 9.98 -23.83 -9.58
N GLY A 400 8.81 -23.70 -8.96
CA GLY A 400 7.97 -24.82 -8.56
C GLY A 400 8.47 -25.54 -7.31
N ALA A 401 7.65 -26.45 -6.78
CA ALA A 401 7.90 -27.07 -5.47
C ALA A 401 9.23 -27.84 -5.33
N PRO A 402 9.68 -28.64 -6.32
CA PRO A 402 10.98 -29.32 -6.21
C PRO A 402 12.16 -28.36 -6.12
N ALA A 403 12.13 -27.25 -6.88
CA ALA A 403 13.15 -26.22 -6.78
C ALA A 403 13.06 -25.50 -5.43
N ALA A 404 11.84 -25.21 -4.97
CA ALA A 404 11.60 -24.56 -3.68
C ALA A 404 12.17 -25.36 -2.50
N GLU A 405 11.96 -26.68 -2.45
CA GLU A 405 12.56 -27.53 -1.41
C GLU A 405 14.09 -27.55 -1.48
N ALA A 406 14.67 -27.69 -2.68
CA ALA A 406 16.11 -27.67 -2.85
C ALA A 406 16.72 -26.34 -2.43
N GLN A 407 16.09 -25.22 -2.79
CA GLN A 407 16.49 -23.88 -2.37
C GLN A 407 16.35 -23.67 -0.87
N GLY A 408 15.28 -24.17 -0.24
CA GLY A 408 15.12 -24.11 1.21
C GLY A 408 16.27 -24.79 1.95
N ALA A 409 16.67 -25.99 1.51
CA ALA A 409 17.83 -26.69 2.07
C ALA A 409 19.16 -25.94 1.84
N MET A 410 19.35 -25.36 0.65
CA MET A 410 20.55 -24.58 0.34
C MET A 410 20.63 -23.29 1.17
N ALA A 411 19.52 -22.58 1.31
CA ALA A 411 19.42 -21.39 2.14
C ALA A 411 19.71 -21.70 3.61
N ALA A 412 19.15 -22.80 4.13
CA ALA A 412 19.45 -23.25 5.50
C ALA A 412 20.95 -23.50 5.72
N ALA A 413 21.61 -24.19 4.79
CA ALA A 413 23.06 -24.43 4.89
C ALA A 413 23.86 -23.12 4.82
N ALA A 414 23.44 -22.17 4.00
CA ALA A 414 24.08 -20.85 3.89
C ALA A 414 23.89 -20.00 5.16
N ILE A 415 22.69 -20.00 5.74
CA ILE A 415 22.38 -19.33 7.00
C ILE A 415 23.20 -19.92 8.14
N ALA A 416 23.26 -21.25 8.25
CA ALA A 416 24.06 -21.91 9.29
C ALA A 416 25.55 -21.53 9.20
N ARG A 417 26.14 -21.55 7.99
CA ARG A 417 27.52 -21.08 7.77
C ARG A 417 27.71 -19.61 8.10
N HIS A 418 26.76 -18.75 7.73
CA HIS A 418 26.80 -17.33 8.07
C HIS A 418 26.81 -17.09 9.59
N LEU A 419 26.16 -17.98 10.34
CA LEU A 419 26.15 -17.95 11.80
C LEU A 419 27.33 -18.69 12.45
N GLY A 420 28.29 -19.18 11.65
CA GLY A 420 29.51 -19.84 12.11
C GLY A 420 29.36 -21.33 12.43
N LEU A 421 28.27 -21.97 11.98
CA LEU A 421 28.03 -23.39 12.19
C LEU A 421 28.46 -24.23 10.98
N GLU A 422 28.88 -25.46 11.24
CA GLU A 422 29.06 -26.46 10.19
C GLU A 422 27.70 -26.87 9.62
N ALA A 423 27.59 -26.90 8.29
CA ALA A 423 26.38 -27.31 7.61
C ALA A 423 26.71 -28.17 6.39
N PRO A 424 25.99 -29.28 6.18
CA PRO A 424 26.23 -30.16 5.05
C PRO A 424 25.99 -29.40 3.74
N LEU A 425 26.82 -29.70 2.72
CA LEU A 425 26.63 -29.16 1.37
C LEU A 425 25.30 -29.68 0.82
N ALA A 426 24.31 -28.79 0.73
CA ALA A 426 23.04 -29.10 0.09
C ALA A 426 23.27 -29.39 -1.41
N SER A 427 22.62 -30.44 -1.92
CA SER A 427 22.83 -30.93 -3.29
C SER A 427 22.36 -29.92 -4.36
N ALA A 428 23.29 -29.15 -4.92
CA ALA A 428 23.05 -28.28 -6.07
C ALA A 428 22.49 -29.05 -7.29
N GLY A 429 22.77 -30.35 -7.39
CA GLY A 429 22.26 -31.22 -8.47
C GLY A 429 20.74 -31.31 -8.52
N ARG A 430 20.06 -31.36 -7.36
CA ARG A 430 18.58 -31.39 -7.30
C ARG A 430 17.99 -30.09 -7.83
N LEU A 431 18.56 -28.95 -7.42
CA LEU A 431 18.14 -27.64 -7.90
C LEU A 431 18.39 -27.49 -9.41
N HIS A 432 19.56 -27.91 -9.89
CA HIS A 432 19.89 -27.88 -11.32
C HIS A 432 18.91 -28.71 -12.15
N ARG A 433 18.60 -29.94 -11.70
CA ARG A 433 17.61 -30.80 -12.35
C ARG A 433 16.21 -30.16 -12.37
N ALA A 434 15.78 -29.59 -11.25
CA ALA A 434 14.49 -28.90 -11.16
C ALA A 434 14.43 -27.66 -12.09
N ARG A 435 15.49 -26.85 -12.13
CA ARG A 435 15.60 -25.69 -13.04
C ARG A 435 15.58 -26.10 -14.52
N ARG A 436 16.28 -27.19 -14.89
CA ARG A 436 16.23 -27.74 -16.25
C ARG A 436 14.83 -28.16 -16.65
N PHE A 437 14.13 -28.87 -15.77
CA PHE A 437 12.72 -29.22 -15.99
C PHE A 437 11.86 -27.97 -16.17
N GLN A 438 12.03 -27.00 -15.27
CA GLN A 438 11.24 -25.77 -15.28
C GLN A 438 11.47 -24.92 -16.54
N ALA A 439 12.71 -24.79 -16.99
CA ALA A 439 13.05 -24.08 -18.23
C ALA A 439 12.44 -24.77 -19.46
N ALA A 440 12.48 -26.11 -19.51
CA ALA A 440 11.83 -26.87 -20.58
C ALA A 440 10.30 -26.70 -20.54
N LEU A 441 9.71 -26.65 -19.34
CA LEU A 441 8.28 -26.40 -19.17
C LEU A 441 7.88 -25.00 -19.64
N TRP A 442 8.68 -23.97 -19.33
CA TRP A 442 8.41 -22.62 -19.84
C TRP A 442 8.51 -22.52 -21.35
N ALA A 443 9.50 -23.19 -21.97
CA ALA A 443 9.58 -23.23 -23.43
C ALA A 443 8.34 -23.92 -24.05
N LEU A 444 7.85 -24.99 -23.42
CA LEU A 444 6.66 -25.69 -23.89
C LEU A 444 5.38 -24.83 -23.80
N PHE A 445 5.25 -24.07 -22.71
CA PHE A 445 4.13 -23.17 -22.45
C PHE A 445 4.38 -21.72 -22.90
N ASP A 446 5.37 -21.50 -23.76
CA ASP A 446 5.61 -20.17 -24.29
C ASP A 446 4.46 -19.74 -25.20
N ALA A 447 4.07 -18.48 -25.08
CA ALA A 447 2.94 -17.91 -25.80
C ALA A 447 3.21 -16.44 -26.12
N PRO A 448 2.74 -15.93 -27.28
CA PRO A 448 2.84 -14.52 -27.62
C PRO A 448 2.32 -13.60 -26.51
N ARG A 449 2.83 -12.37 -26.44
CA ARG A 449 2.25 -11.37 -25.54
C ARG A 449 0.83 -11.03 -25.99
N ARG A 450 -0.06 -10.80 -25.03
CA ARG A 450 -1.44 -10.35 -25.33
C ARG A 450 -1.42 -8.99 -26.00
N ALA A 451 -2.44 -8.70 -26.81
CA ALA A 451 -2.72 -7.34 -27.24
C ALA A 451 -3.01 -6.41 -26.04
N PRO A 452 -2.83 -5.09 -26.19
CA PRO A 452 -3.26 -4.11 -25.20
C PRO A 452 -4.76 -4.24 -24.89
N CYS A 453 -5.13 -4.10 -23.61
CA CYS A 453 -6.53 -4.21 -23.21
C CYS A 453 -7.35 -2.96 -23.62
N PRO A 454 -8.66 -3.09 -23.93
CA PRO A 454 -9.54 -1.95 -24.17
C PRO A 454 -9.65 -1.00 -22.97
N ASP A 455 -10.01 0.27 -23.21
CA ASP A 455 -10.14 1.29 -22.17
C ASP A 455 -11.14 0.93 -21.06
N THR A 456 -12.19 0.17 -21.39
CA THR A 456 -13.23 -0.29 -20.45
C THR A 456 -12.75 -1.40 -19.51
N THR A 457 -11.53 -1.90 -19.69
CA THR A 457 -10.99 -3.00 -18.88
C THR A 457 -10.64 -2.51 -17.48
N MET A 458 -11.26 -3.11 -16.46
CA MET A 458 -10.89 -2.85 -15.06
C MET A 458 -9.42 -3.22 -14.81
N ILE A 459 -8.63 -2.30 -14.26
CA ILE A 459 -7.23 -2.55 -13.87
C ILE A 459 -7.11 -2.65 -12.35
N CYS A 460 -7.73 -1.73 -11.61
CA CYS A 460 -7.81 -1.77 -10.15
C CYS A 460 -9.23 -2.08 -9.70
N ARG A 461 -9.49 -3.34 -9.32
CA ARG A 461 -10.82 -3.77 -8.83
C ARG A 461 -11.23 -3.10 -7.51
N CYS A 462 -10.28 -2.78 -6.63
CA CYS A 462 -10.57 -2.21 -5.32
C CYS A 462 -10.99 -0.73 -5.37
N GLU A 463 -10.49 0.02 -6.36
CA GLU A 463 -10.73 1.47 -6.48
C GLU A 463 -11.54 1.81 -7.73
N ALA A 464 -12.07 0.78 -8.41
CA ALA A 464 -12.79 0.88 -9.66
C ALA A 464 -12.09 1.75 -10.73
N VAL A 465 -10.83 1.44 -11.02
CA VAL A 465 -10.04 2.16 -12.04
C VAL A 465 -9.85 1.27 -13.27
N ASP A 466 -10.33 1.74 -14.41
CA ASP A 466 -10.16 1.12 -15.73
C ASP A 466 -8.89 1.60 -16.46
N ALA A 467 -8.58 0.95 -17.58
CA ALA A 467 -7.40 1.26 -18.38
C ALA A 467 -7.48 2.65 -19.03
N GLY A 468 -8.67 3.10 -19.42
CA GLY A 468 -8.90 4.41 -20.03
C GLY A 468 -8.53 5.55 -19.09
N ARG A 469 -8.89 5.45 -17.81
CA ARG A 469 -8.50 6.40 -16.75
C ARG A 469 -6.99 6.45 -16.54
N LEU A 470 -6.30 5.32 -16.59
CA LEU A 470 -4.84 5.30 -16.50
C LEU A 470 -4.19 5.97 -17.73
N ARG A 471 -4.64 5.64 -18.94
CA ARG A 471 -4.16 6.26 -20.18
C ARG A 471 -4.42 7.77 -20.22
N ALA A 472 -5.56 8.21 -19.71
CA ALA A 472 -5.87 9.64 -19.55
C ALA A 472 -4.84 10.31 -18.62
N ALA A 473 -4.60 9.75 -17.44
CA ALA A 473 -3.59 10.29 -16.52
C ALA A 473 -2.18 10.33 -17.14
N MET A 474 -1.82 9.36 -18.00
CA MET A 474 -0.53 9.38 -18.71
C MET A 474 -0.45 10.51 -19.74
N ARG A 475 -1.53 10.77 -20.48
CA ARG A 475 -1.62 11.94 -21.38
C ARG A 475 -1.49 13.25 -20.61
N ASP A 476 -1.97 13.28 -19.36
CA ASP A 476 -1.86 14.42 -18.46
C ASP A 476 -0.47 14.50 -17.74
N GLY A 477 0.47 13.63 -18.12
CA GLY A 477 1.87 13.69 -17.67
C GLY A 477 2.26 12.67 -16.60
N ALA A 478 1.39 11.74 -16.20
CA ALA A 478 1.76 10.67 -15.28
C ALA A 478 2.70 9.64 -15.95
N CYS A 479 3.98 9.67 -15.60
CA CYS A 479 5.04 8.89 -16.25
C CYS A 479 5.57 7.69 -15.43
N ASP A 480 5.01 7.45 -14.24
CA ASP A 480 5.39 6.33 -13.37
C ASP A 480 4.19 5.79 -12.57
N PRO A 481 4.30 4.59 -11.96
CA PRO A 481 3.23 4.03 -11.15
C PRO A 481 2.78 4.94 -9.99
N GLY A 482 3.71 5.58 -9.28
CA GLY A 482 3.40 6.51 -8.19
C GLY A 482 2.58 7.71 -8.66
N ALA A 483 2.89 8.27 -9.82
CA ALA A 483 2.11 9.34 -10.46
C ALA A 483 0.70 8.85 -10.82
N LEU A 484 0.58 7.67 -11.45
CA LEU A 484 -0.73 7.05 -11.74
C LEU A 484 -1.54 6.80 -10.48
N LYS A 485 -0.90 6.33 -9.40
CA LYS A 485 -1.52 6.12 -8.09
C LYS A 485 -2.06 7.45 -7.53
N ARG A 486 -1.28 8.53 -7.56
CA ARG A 486 -1.74 9.85 -7.07
C ARG A 486 -2.90 10.39 -7.90
N ALA A 487 -2.84 10.26 -9.22
CA ALA A 487 -3.87 10.77 -10.13
C ALA A 487 -5.18 9.97 -10.11
N THR A 488 -5.11 8.63 -9.93
CA THR A 488 -6.27 7.74 -10.15
C THR A 488 -6.70 6.92 -8.93
N ARG A 489 -5.90 6.93 -7.86
CA ARG A 489 -6.01 6.06 -6.67
C ARG A 489 -5.70 4.58 -6.90
N MET A 490 -5.27 4.17 -8.10
CA MET A 490 -4.89 2.77 -8.32
C MET A 490 -3.87 2.28 -7.27
N GLY A 491 -4.04 1.06 -6.78
CA GLY A 491 -3.18 0.50 -5.74
C GLY A 491 -3.39 1.04 -4.32
N MET A 492 -4.39 1.90 -4.07
CA MET A 492 -4.73 2.38 -2.72
C MET A 492 -5.71 1.47 -1.94
N GLY A 493 -6.35 0.49 -2.60
CA GLY A 493 -7.33 -0.41 -1.98
C GLY A 493 -6.72 -1.62 -1.27
N ARG A 494 -7.56 -2.57 -0.84
CA ARG A 494 -7.18 -3.69 0.06
C ARG A 494 -6.02 -4.56 -0.42
N CYS A 495 -5.88 -4.80 -1.72
CA CYS A 495 -4.78 -5.61 -2.25
C CYS A 495 -3.43 -4.85 -2.30
N GLN A 496 -3.40 -3.54 -2.04
CA GLN A 496 -2.21 -2.68 -2.02
C GLN A 496 -1.37 -2.73 -3.30
N GLY A 497 -2.02 -2.91 -4.45
CA GLY A 497 -1.36 -2.85 -5.75
C GLY A 497 -0.95 -4.18 -6.35
N ARG A 498 -1.06 -5.31 -5.64
CA ARG A 498 -0.60 -6.64 -6.11
C ARG A 498 -1.11 -7.02 -7.50
N TYR A 499 -2.35 -6.66 -7.83
CA TYR A 499 -2.93 -6.96 -9.15
C TYR A 499 -2.76 -5.83 -10.17
N CYS A 500 -3.01 -4.58 -9.76
CA CYS A 500 -3.03 -3.46 -10.70
C CYS A 500 -1.64 -2.92 -11.04
N LEU A 501 -0.63 -3.09 -10.18
CA LEU A 501 0.72 -2.57 -10.41
C LEU A 501 1.41 -3.27 -11.60
N PRO A 502 1.44 -4.61 -11.71
CA PRO A 502 1.96 -5.28 -12.90
C PRO A 502 1.29 -4.83 -14.20
N ALA A 503 -0.04 -4.66 -14.18
CA ALA A 503 -0.80 -4.18 -15.34
C ALA A 503 -0.48 -2.73 -15.69
N ALA A 504 -0.34 -1.85 -14.69
CA ALA A 504 0.04 -0.46 -14.92
C ALA A 504 1.47 -0.32 -15.43
N GLN A 505 2.42 -1.12 -14.94
CA GLN A 505 3.78 -1.17 -15.51
C GLN A 505 3.72 -1.57 -16.98
N ARG A 506 2.90 -2.55 -17.34
CA ARG A 506 2.74 -2.93 -18.73
C ARG A 506 2.18 -1.78 -19.59
N LEU A 507 1.14 -1.07 -19.12
CA LEU A 507 0.60 0.09 -19.83
C LEU A 507 1.63 1.22 -19.97
N LEU A 508 2.43 1.47 -18.93
CA LEU A 508 3.57 2.39 -18.95
C LEU A 508 4.60 2.00 -20.01
N ALA A 509 5.02 0.73 -20.04
CA ALA A 509 5.93 0.23 -21.07
C ALA A 509 5.36 0.37 -22.48
N GLU A 510 4.06 0.07 -22.68
CA GLU A 510 3.36 0.26 -23.95
C GLU A 510 3.33 1.73 -24.39
N ALA A 511 3.33 2.67 -23.43
CA ALA A 511 3.43 4.11 -23.67
C ALA A 511 4.89 4.63 -23.74
N GLY A 512 5.89 3.74 -23.78
CA GLY A 512 7.31 4.12 -23.85
C GLY A 512 7.89 4.66 -22.54
N GLN A 513 7.18 4.53 -21.41
CA GLN A 513 7.63 5.00 -20.12
C GLN A 513 8.57 3.97 -19.44
N PRO A 514 9.58 4.42 -18.66
CA PRO A 514 10.45 3.50 -17.93
C PRO A 514 9.69 2.75 -16.82
N THR A 515 9.99 1.46 -16.63
CA THR A 515 9.24 0.56 -15.73
C THR A 515 10.10 -0.19 -14.73
N GLY A 516 11.32 0.32 -14.48
CA GLY A 516 12.28 -0.30 -13.58
C GLY A 516 11.79 -0.42 -12.13
N PRO A 517 12.36 -1.35 -11.33
CA PRO A 517 11.94 -1.58 -9.95
C PRO A 517 12.01 -0.36 -9.03
N GLU A 518 12.87 0.62 -9.34
CA GLU A 518 13.01 1.90 -8.65
C GLU A 518 11.76 2.79 -8.76
N ARG A 519 10.87 2.52 -9.72
CA ARG A 519 9.61 3.26 -9.95
C ARG A 519 8.38 2.62 -9.32
N LEU A 520 8.53 1.46 -8.67
CA LEU A 520 7.42 0.80 -8.00
C LEU A 520 6.88 1.63 -6.82
N PHE A 521 5.65 1.37 -6.39
CA PHE A 521 5.08 2.04 -5.20
C PHE A 521 5.97 1.85 -3.98
N ALA A 522 6.23 2.89 -3.18
CA ALA A 522 6.90 2.72 -1.89
C ALA A 522 6.26 1.57 -1.07
N PRO A 523 7.07 0.66 -0.48
CA PRO A 523 6.53 -0.41 0.35
C PRO A 523 5.73 0.18 1.52
N GLN A 524 4.64 -0.49 1.90
CA GLN A 524 3.68 0.04 2.86
C GLN A 524 3.72 -0.78 4.16
N VAL A 525 3.49 -0.10 5.28
CA VAL A 525 3.17 -0.73 6.57
C VAL A 525 1.69 -0.47 6.83
N PRO A 526 0.88 -1.46 7.23
CA PRO A 526 1.23 -2.86 7.31
C PRO A 526 1.42 -3.51 5.93
N ALA A 527 2.27 -4.53 5.82
CA ALA A 527 2.54 -5.26 4.57
C ALA A 527 1.26 -5.92 3.99
N LYS A 528 0.33 -6.28 4.87
CA LYS A 528 -1.03 -6.72 4.55
C LYS A 528 -1.99 -6.04 5.51
N PRO A 529 -3.23 -5.72 5.10
CA PRO A 529 -4.23 -5.15 5.99
C PRO A 529 -4.41 -5.90 7.32
N VAL A 530 -4.41 -5.18 8.44
CA VAL A 530 -4.56 -5.69 9.81
C VAL A 530 -5.66 -4.90 10.52
N PRO A 531 -6.51 -5.53 11.37
CA PRO A 531 -7.50 -4.81 12.18
C PRO A 531 -6.87 -3.70 13.04
N VAL A 532 -7.57 -2.57 13.18
CA VAL A 532 -7.17 -1.48 14.09
C VAL A 532 -7.13 -2.00 15.53
N SER A 533 -8.15 -2.75 15.94
CA SER A 533 -8.23 -3.38 17.26
C SER A 533 -7.07 -4.32 17.59
N ALA A 534 -6.37 -4.85 16.58
CA ALA A 534 -5.22 -5.72 16.77
C ALA A 534 -3.92 -4.96 17.05
N LEU A 535 -3.86 -3.67 16.73
CA LEU A 535 -2.67 -2.83 16.83
C LEU A 535 -2.83 -1.67 17.81
N GLY A 536 -4.06 -1.33 18.22
CA GLY A 536 -4.33 -0.24 19.16
C GLY A 536 -3.83 -0.55 20.59
N ILE A 537 -2.60 -0.16 20.88
CA ILE A 537 -1.94 -0.27 22.20
C ILE A 537 -1.67 1.13 22.74
N GLU A 538 -2.06 1.41 23.98
CA GLU A 538 -1.80 2.71 24.61
C GLU A 538 -0.29 2.99 24.67
N LYS A 539 0.09 4.24 24.37
CA LYS A 539 1.47 4.73 24.53
C LYS A 539 1.45 6.02 25.36
N PRO A 540 2.55 6.33 26.07
CA PRO A 540 2.70 7.63 26.74
C PRO A 540 2.62 8.80 25.74
N GLU A 541 2.07 9.93 26.18
CA GLU A 541 2.16 11.19 25.42
C GLU A 541 3.58 11.76 25.47
N TRP A 542 3.92 12.57 24.46
CA TRP A 542 5.20 13.29 24.36
C TRP A 542 4.95 14.76 24.00
N GLY A 543 6.00 15.57 24.01
CA GLY A 543 5.97 16.97 23.56
C GLY A 543 6.99 17.22 22.44
N GLY A 544 6.74 18.24 21.63
CA GLY A 544 7.62 18.64 20.53
C GLY A 544 7.69 17.63 19.38
N HIS A 545 8.70 17.83 18.53
CA HIS A 545 8.94 17.00 17.36
C HIS A 545 10.30 16.30 17.44
N ARG A 546 10.39 15.09 16.87
CA ARG A 546 11.68 14.44 16.62
C ARG A 546 12.34 15.11 15.42
N GLU A 547 13.12 16.14 15.70
CA GLU A 547 13.86 16.88 14.69
C GLU A 547 14.75 15.97 13.84
N SER A 548 14.87 16.31 12.58
CA SER A 548 15.65 15.61 11.58
C SER A 548 16.26 16.60 10.61
N ALA A 549 17.50 16.34 10.22
CA ALA A 549 18.14 16.95 9.05
C ALA A 549 18.14 15.94 7.90
N PRO A 550 17.00 15.73 7.21
CA PRO A 550 16.90 14.73 6.15
C PRO A 550 17.88 15.04 5.01
N ALA A 551 18.76 14.09 4.68
CA ALA A 551 19.58 14.22 3.46
C ALA A 551 18.70 14.37 2.21
N ALA A 552 19.23 14.97 1.15
CA ALA A 552 18.59 14.90 -0.16
C ALA A 552 18.49 13.41 -0.55
N ARG A 553 17.29 12.94 -0.92
CA ARG A 553 17.13 11.55 -1.36
C ARG A 553 18.09 11.29 -2.53
N PRO A 554 18.89 10.22 -2.49
CA PRO A 554 19.77 9.88 -3.60
C PRO A 554 18.90 9.48 -4.80
N GLY A 555 18.99 10.26 -5.86
CA GLY A 555 18.53 9.91 -7.19
C GLY A 555 19.56 10.42 -8.18
N THR A 556 19.96 9.60 -9.14
CA THR A 556 20.74 10.09 -10.28
C THR A 556 19.82 11.04 -11.05
N PRO A 557 20.15 12.34 -11.14
CA PRO A 557 19.38 13.27 -11.95
C PRO A 557 19.33 12.79 -13.39
N PRO A 558 18.24 13.04 -14.13
CA PRO A 558 18.19 12.71 -15.55
C PRO A 558 19.25 13.51 -16.30
N GLU A 559 19.80 12.95 -17.37
CA GLU A 559 20.78 13.64 -18.24
C GLU A 559 20.14 14.75 -19.09
N THR A 560 18.81 14.86 -19.08
CA THR A 560 18.07 15.89 -19.82
C THR A 560 18.43 17.29 -19.28
N PRO A 561 18.88 18.23 -20.11
CA PRO A 561 19.15 19.61 -19.68
C PRO A 561 17.90 20.30 -19.09
N LEU A 562 18.10 21.41 -18.37
CA LEU A 562 16.99 22.29 -18.00
C LEU A 562 16.32 22.86 -19.26
N ALA A 563 15.00 23.05 -19.23
CA ALA A 563 14.23 23.59 -20.34
C ALA A 563 14.52 25.08 -20.60
N GLN A 564 15.05 25.79 -19.60
CA GLN A 564 15.46 27.19 -19.72
C GLN A 564 16.65 27.53 -18.82
N GLU A 565 17.46 28.48 -19.27
CA GLU A 565 18.67 28.96 -18.58
C GLU A 565 18.45 30.29 -17.84
N THR A 566 17.30 30.94 -18.04
CA THR A 566 16.96 32.21 -17.38
C THR A 566 15.52 32.22 -16.91
N ALA A 567 15.25 32.93 -15.82
CA ALA A 567 13.91 33.23 -15.32
C ALA A 567 13.88 34.58 -14.61
N ASP A 568 12.69 35.15 -14.42
CA ASP A 568 12.53 36.36 -13.62
C ASP A 568 12.42 36.02 -12.12
N LEU A 569 11.94 34.81 -11.81
CA LEU A 569 11.89 34.24 -10.46
C LEU A 569 12.20 32.74 -10.51
N VAL A 570 13.15 32.30 -9.67
CA VAL A 570 13.38 30.88 -9.39
C VAL A 570 12.72 30.52 -8.05
N VAL A 571 11.85 29.52 -8.06
CA VAL A 571 11.25 28.95 -6.84
C VAL A 571 11.93 27.62 -6.55
N ILE A 572 12.51 27.48 -5.37
CA ILE A 572 13.18 26.24 -4.93
C ILE A 572 12.21 25.46 -4.04
N GLY A 573 11.68 24.35 -4.56
CA GLY A 573 10.74 23.46 -3.88
C GLY A 573 9.38 23.35 -4.57
N GLY A 574 9.02 22.13 -4.98
CA GLY A 574 7.74 21.76 -5.62
C GLY A 574 6.66 21.30 -4.63
N GLY A 575 6.68 21.83 -3.40
CA GLY A 575 5.61 21.67 -2.42
C GLY A 575 4.49 22.70 -2.61
N ILE A 576 3.43 22.62 -1.80
CA ILE A 576 2.22 23.44 -1.99
C ILE A 576 2.50 24.95 -1.98
N THR A 577 3.40 25.43 -1.12
CA THR A 577 3.82 26.83 -1.09
C THR A 577 4.50 27.25 -2.39
N GLY A 578 5.45 26.45 -2.89
CA GLY A 578 6.16 26.75 -4.14
C GLY A 578 5.28 26.62 -5.38
N ILE A 579 4.42 25.60 -5.45
CA ILE A 579 3.42 25.43 -6.51
C ILE A 579 2.48 26.65 -6.56
N SER A 580 1.99 27.09 -5.40
CA SER A 580 1.10 28.24 -5.30
C SER A 580 1.82 29.53 -5.68
N ALA A 581 3.07 29.73 -5.22
CA ALA A 581 3.88 30.89 -5.60
C ALA A 581 4.11 30.95 -7.11
N ALA A 582 4.42 29.81 -7.74
CA ALA A 582 4.57 29.73 -9.19
C ALA A 582 3.28 30.07 -9.94
N LEU A 583 2.13 29.57 -9.46
CA LEU A 583 0.83 29.91 -10.03
C LEU A 583 0.56 31.43 -9.99
N PHE A 584 0.69 32.06 -8.82
CA PHE A 584 0.38 33.48 -8.67
C PHE A 584 1.39 34.36 -9.42
N ALA A 585 2.68 34.04 -9.38
CA ALA A 585 3.69 34.75 -10.18
C ALA A 585 3.41 34.63 -11.70
N ALA A 586 3.05 33.44 -12.18
CA ALA A 586 2.72 33.23 -13.59
C ALA A 586 1.43 33.97 -14.01
N ARG A 587 0.44 34.10 -13.11
CA ARG A 587 -0.76 34.93 -13.35
C ARG A 587 -0.42 36.41 -13.54
N ASP A 588 0.64 36.88 -12.87
CA ASP A 588 1.15 38.25 -13.02
C ASP A 588 2.12 38.39 -14.23
N GLY A 589 2.22 37.36 -15.08
CA GLY A 589 3.04 37.38 -16.30
C GLY A 589 4.54 37.20 -16.06
N VAL A 590 4.95 36.80 -14.85
CA VAL A 590 6.36 36.57 -14.50
C VAL A 590 6.84 35.24 -15.06
N ARG A 591 8.01 35.22 -15.71
CA ARG A 591 8.64 33.96 -16.12
C ARG A 591 9.22 33.26 -14.89
N VAL A 592 8.54 32.21 -14.45
CA VAL A 592 8.89 31.47 -13.23
C VAL A 592 9.38 30.05 -13.55
N THR A 593 10.45 29.63 -12.88
CA THR A 593 10.93 28.24 -12.87
C THR A 593 10.88 27.67 -11.48
N VAL A 594 10.25 26.51 -11.31
CA VAL A 594 10.26 25.74 -10.08
C VAL A 594 11.30 24.63 -10.20
N LEU A 595 12.28 24.61 -9.30
CA LEU A 595 13.26 23.54 -9.19
C LEU A 595 12.85 22.59 -8.06
N GLU A 596 12.54 21.35 -8.39
CA GLU A 596 12.18 20.28 -7.45
C GLU A 596 13.21 19.15 -7.51
N ARG A 597 13.76 18.76 -6.36
CA ARG A 597 14.79 17.72 -6.30
C ARG A 597 14.28 16.31 -6.64
N GLY A 598 12.99 16.06 -6.46
CA GLY A 598 12.33 14.78 -6.69
C GLY A 598 11.13 14.95 -7.61
N TRP A 599 9.96 14.61 -7.10
CA TRP A 599 8.69 14.74 -7.82
C TRP A 599 7.83 15.80 -7.14
N LEU A 600 7.07 16.55 -7.93
CA LEU A 600 6.13 17.56 -7.43
C LEU A 600 5.14 16.91 -6.46
N ASN A 601 4.86 17.61 -5.36
CA ASN A 601 3.90 17.16 -4.35
C ASN A 601 4.18 15.74 -3.80
N ALA A 602 5.45 15.29 -3.70
CA ALA A 602 5.76 13.91 -3.28
C ALA A 602 6.27 13.75 -1.83
N GLU A 603 6.65 14.84 -1.16
CA GLU A 603 7.17 14.83 0.21
C GLU A 603 6.11 15.36 1.20
N ALA A 604 6.38 16.50 1.87
CA ALA A 604 5.52 17.06 2.90
C ALA A 604 4.06 17.28 2.43
N SER A 605 3.88 17.94 1.28
CA SER A 605 2.56 18.35 0.81
C SER A 605 1.68 17.18 0.35
N GLY A 606 2.18 16.28 -0.50
CA GLY A 606 1.39 15.11 -0.92
C GLY A 606 1.30 14.01 0.11
N GLY A 607 2.20 14.02 1.11
CA GLY A 607 2.09 13.21 2.31
C GLY A 607 1.16 13.80 3.37
N ASN A 608 0.70 15.05 3.23
CA ASN A 608 -0.13 15.70 4.24
C ASN A 608 -1.51 15.04 4.33
N ALA A 609 -2.13 15.11 5.51
CA ALA A 609 -3.47 14.60 5.69
C ALA A 609 -4.52 15.42 4.92
N GLY A 610 -4.29 16.71 4.69
CA GLY A 610 -5.20 17.66 4.04
C GLY A 610 -6.25 18.22 4.99
N SER A 611 -5.92 18.41 6.27
CA SER A 611 -6.80 19.10 7.20
C SER A 611 -6.77 20.61 6.91
N LEU A 612 -7.93 21.25 7.01
CA LEU A 612 -8.07 22.70 6.98
C LEU A 612 -8.40 23.14 8.40
N HIS A 613 -7.35 23.49 9.14
CA HIS A 613 -7.47 23.87 10.54
C HIS A 613 -7.79 25.37 10.68
N LEU A 614 -8.75 25.68 11.55
CA LEU A 614 -9.19 27.04 11.90
C LEU A 614 -9.42 27.18 13.41
N GLN A 615 -8.82 26.30 14.20
CA GLN A 615 -8.73 26.43 15.64
C GLN A 615 -7.33 26.02 16.09
N LEU A 616 -6.90 26.49 17.27
CA LEU A 616 -5.64 26.04 17.85
C LEU A 616 -5.75 24.56 18.21
N LEU A 617 -4.72 23.78 17.89
CA LEU A 617 -4.63 22.40 18.38
C LEU A 617 -4.02 22.38 19.79
N SER A 618 -4.09 21.23 20.45
CA SER A 618 -3.72 21.09 21.87
C SER A 618 -2.25 21.44 22.17
N TRP A 619 -1.37 21.31 21.18
CA TRP A 619 0.06 21.67 21.28
C TRP A 619 0.38 23.06 20.73
N ASP A 620 -0.65 23.81 20.28
CA ASP A 620 -0.52 25.19 19.80
C ASP A 620 -0.97 26.22 20.85
N PHE A 621 -1.48 25.78 22.01
CA PHE A 621 -1.98 26.67 23.07
C PHE A 621 -1.53 26.32 24.49
N GLY A 622 -1.27 27.35 25.30
CA GLY A 622 -0.99 27.21 26.73
C GLY A 622 0.38 26.60 27.04
N GLN A 623 0.50 25.87 28.15
CA GLN A 623 1.78 25.32 28.62
C GLN A 623 2.41 24.29 27.67
N LYS A 624 1.62 23.71 26.75
CA LYS A 624 2.09 22.74 25.76
C LYS A 624 2.73 23.39 24.53
N ALA A 625 2.47 24.69 24.32
CA ALA A 625 2.89 25.42 23.13
C ALA A 625 4.24 26.11 23.32
N VAL A 626 5.00 26.19 22.23
CA VAL A 626 6.19 27.03 22.16
C VAL A 626 5.75 28.50 22.34
N GLY A 627 6.38 29.19 23.31
CA GLY A 627 6.04 30.60 23.61
C GLY A 627 4.61 30.82 24.09
N GLY A 628 3.91 29.78 24.58
CA GLY A 628 2.54 29.90 25.11
C GLY A 628 1.42 30.02 24.05
N GLY A 629 1.76 30.03 22.75
CA GLY A 629 0.78 30.01 21.66
C GLY A 629 0.45 31.36 21.01
N ASP A 630 1.14 32.46 21.37
CA ASP A 630 0.81 33.81 20.85
C ASP A 630 0.99 33.92 19.33
N LEU A 631 2.12 33.45 18.80
CA LEU A 631 2.36 33.46 17.36
C LEU A 631 1.38 32.55 16.62
N GLN A 632 1.04 31.40 17.18
CA GLN A 632 0.08 30.44 16.65
C GLN A 632 -1.32 31.06 16.58
N LEU A 633 -1.75 31.76 17.63
CA LEU A 633 -3.03 32.46 17.67
C LEU A 633 -3.13 33.50 16.54
N ARG A 634 -2.04 34.22 16.27
CA ARG A 634 -1.96 35.19 15.16
C ARG A 634 -2.01 34.56 13.76
N THR A 635 -1.86 33.25 13.63
CA THR A 635 -2.02 32.56 12.34
C THR A 635 -3.48 32.32 11.96
N LEU A 636 -4.42 32.30 12.92
CA LEU A 636 -5.79 31.89 12.63
C LEU A 636 -6.52 32.80 11.61
N PRO A 637 -6.40 34.15 11.66
CA PRO A 637 -6.97 35.00 10.63
C PRO A 637 -6.41 34.71 9.23
N LEU A 638 -5.11 34.39 9.15
CA LEU A 638 -4.45 34.01 7.90
C LEU A 638 -4.95 32.65 7.39
N GLN A 639 -5.22 31.70 8.30
CA GLN A 639 -5.84 30.42 7.95
C GLN A 639 -7.26 30.62 7.42
N GLN A 640 -8.05 31.52 8.02
CA GLN A 640 -9.39 31.86 7.53
C GLN A 640 -9.33 32.38 6.09
N GLU A 641 -8.42 33.31 5.82
CA GLU A 641 -8.18 33.86 4.48
C GLU A 641 -7.73 32.77 3.50
N SER A 642 -6.81 31.88 3.93
CA SER A 642 -6.30 30.79 3.11
C SER A 642 -7.38 29.73 2.78
N ILE A 643 -8.29 29.43 3.72
CA ILE A 643 -9.42 28.52 3.48
C ILE A 643 -10.37 29.13 2.45
N ALA A 644 -10.66 30.43 2.54
CA ALA A 644 -11.44 31.12 1.51
C ALA A 644 -10.73 31.09 0.14
N LEU A 645 -9.41 31.31 0.12
CA LEU A 645 -8.60 31.22 -1.09
C LEU A 645 -8.63 29.82 -1.71
N TRP A 646 -8.58 28.77 -0.91
CA TRP A 646 -8.75 27.40 -1.39
C TRP A 646 -10.10 27.19 -2.08
N ALA A 647 -11.18 27.67 -1.47
CA ALA A 647 -12.52 27.59 -2.07
C ALA A 647 -12.61 28.38 -3.39
N ASP A 648 -11.98 29.56 -3.46
CA ASP A 648 -11.92 30.38 -4.66
C ASP A 648 -11.10 29.74 -5.78
N LEU A 649 -9.97 29.11 -5.45
CA LEU A 649 -9.18 28.34 -6.40
C LEU A 649 -9.97 27.14 -6.94
N GLN A 650 -10.67 26.41 -6.07
CA GLN A 650 -11.52 25.29 -6.50
C GLN A 650 -12.58 25.77 -7.52
N ARG A 651 -13.28 26.86 -7.20
CA ARG A 651 -14.33 27.44 -8.08
C ARG A 651 -13.76 27.97 -9.39
N SER A 652 -12.70 28.78 -9.32
CA SER A 652 -12.13 29.47 -10.50
C SER A 652 -11.45 28.52 -11.49
N LEU A 653 -10.91 27.38 -11.02
CA LEU A 653 -10.30 26.38 -11.88
C LEU A 653 -11.30 25.34 -12.40
N GLY A 654 -12.54 25.33 -11.89
CA GLY A 654 -13.53 24.31 -12.24
C GLY A 654 -13.08 22.89 -11.89
N ALA A 655 -12.21 22.75 -10.89
CA ALA A 655 -11.60 21.49 -10.48
C ALA A 655 -12.15 21.04 -9.11
N ASP A 656 -12.36 19.74 -8.92
CA ASP A 656 -12.83 19.17 -7.65
C ASP A 656 -11.63 18.83 -6.75
N PHE A 657 -11.41 19.60 -5.69
CA PHE A 657 -10.34 19.37 -4.71
C PHE A 657 -10.76 18.40 -3.60
N GLU A 658 -11.99 17.86 -3.68
CA GLU A 658 -12.66 17.16 -2.59
C GLU A 658 -12.68 17.99 -1.29
N MET A 659 -12.76 19.31 -1.43
CA MET A 659 -12.77 20.23 -0.30
C MET A 659 -14.16 20.26 0.35
N ALA A 660 -14.20 20.21 1.67
CA ALA A 660 -15.42 20.35 2.45
C ALA A 660 -15.13 21.03 3.79
N THR A 661 -15.86 22.11 4.10
CA THR A 661 -15.86 22.78 5.40
C THR A 661 -17.02 22.25 6.21
N THR A 662 -16.75 21.27 7.07
CA THR A 662 -17.75 20.49 7.82
C THR A 662 -17.66 20.70 9.33
N GLY A 663 -16.86 21.69 9.75
CA GLY A 663 -16.46 21.92 11.12
C GLY A 663 -15.47 20.90 11.65
N GLY A 664 -15.10 21.10 12.92
CA GLY A 664 -14.18 20.25 13.64
C GLY A 664 -14.34 20.33 15.16
N LEU A 665 -14.10 19.19 15.79
CA LEU A 665 -14.24 18.96 17.21
C LEU A 665 -12.87 18.78 17.85
N MET A 666 -12.59 19.48 18.94
CA MET A 666 -11.56 19.10 19.90
C MET A 666 -12.23 18.52 21.14
N VAL A 667 -12.22 17.20 21.28
CA VAL A 667 -12.96 16.50 22.33
C VAL A 667 -12.18 16.42 23.65
N ALA A 668 -12.94 16.44 24.75
CA ALA A 668 -12.47 16.22 26.12
C ALA A 668 -13.10 14.95 26.69
N GLU A 669 -12.27 14.13 27.35
CA GLU A 669 -12.66 12.90 28.02
C GLU A 669 -13.05 13.14 29.50
N THR A 670 -12.61 14.25 30.09
CA THR A 670 -12.85 14.56 31.51
C THR A 670 -13.25 16.02 31.73
N GLU A 671 -13.98 16.29 32.81
CA GLU A 671 -14.37 17.66 33.19
C GLU A 671 -13.14 18.56 33.44
N ALA A 672 -12.05 17.99 33.96
CA ALA A 672 -10.79 18.72 34.21
C ALA A 672 -10.15 19.30 32.93
N GLN A 673 -10.51 18.78 31.75
CA GLN A 673 -10.02 19.27 30.46
C GLN A 673 -10.86 20.42 29.89
N ILE A 674 -12.09 20.64 30.37
CA ILE A 674 -13.00 21.68 29.87
C ILE A 674 -12.41 23.09 30.03
N PRO A 675 -11.80 23.46 31.17
CA PRO A 675 -11.21 24.79 31.33
C PRO A 675 -10.11 25.12 30.31
N PHE A 676 -9.41 24.11 29.78
CA PHE A 676 -8.45 24.33 28.70
C PHE A 676 -9.18 24.74 27.40
N LEU A 677 -10.26 24.04 27.07
CA LEU A 677 -11.08 24.34 25.89
C LEU A 677 -11.68 25.75 25.97
N GLU A 678 -12.20 26.14 27.14
CA GLU A 678 -12.77 27.47 27.38
C GLU A 678 -11.73 28.58 27.16
N ARG A 679 -10.57 28.50 27.83
CA ARG A 679 -9.49 29.49 27.66
C ARG A 679 -9.00 29.58 26.22
N LYS A 680 -8.94 28.44 25.53
CA LYS A 680 -8.58 28.38 24.10
C LYS A 680 -9.62 29.08 23.25
N ALA A 681 -10.90 28.78 23.43
CA ALA A 681 -11.99 29.41 22.70
C ALA A 681 -12.06 30.93 22.95
N GLU A 682 -11.80 31.38 24.18
CA GLU A 682 -11.68 32.81 24.52
C GLU A 682 -10.51 33.49 23.80
N ALA A 683 -9.37 32.80 23.66
CA ALA A 683 -8.22 33.32 22.91
C ALA A 683 -8.55 33.43 21.42
N GLU A 684 -9.13 32.37 20.83
CA GLU A 684 -9.57 32.31 19.44
C GLU A 684 -10.58 33.43 19.10
N ALA A 685 -11.51 33.73 20.01
CA ALA A 685 -12.50 34.79 19.83
C ALA A 685 -11.86 36.19 19.70
N ARG A 686 -10.71 36.44 20.35
CA ARG A 686 -10.00 37.74 20.27
C ARG A 686 -9.43 38.03 18.88
N VAL A 687 -9.20 36.99 18.09
CA VAL A 687 -8.72 37.09 16.71
C VAL A 687 -9.83 36.79 15.68
N GLY A 688 -11.10 36.81 16.11
CA GLY A 688 -12.26 36.70 15.22
C GLY A 688 -12.65 35.27 14.85
N ILE A 689 -12.08 34.26 15.51
CA ILE A 689 -12.46 32.86 15.28
C ILE A 689 -13.56 32.44 16.24
N ARG A 690 -14.64 31.90 15.68
CA ARG A 690 -15.78 31.40 16.46
C ARG A 690 -15.57 29.93 16.82
N THR A 691 -15.42 29.66 18.11
CA THR A 691 -15.42 28.31 18.67
C THR A 691 -16.43 28.23 19.81
N GLU A 692 -17.26 27.19 19.80
CA GLU A 692 -18.31 26.98 20.81
C GLU A 692 -17.94 25.80 21.70
N ILE A 693 -18.05 25.95 23.02
CA ILE A 693 -17.92 24.81 23.94
C ILE A 693 -19.26 24.11 24.03
N ILE A 694 -19.27 22.82 23.69
CA ILE A 694 -20.48 22.00 23.63
C ILE A 694 -20.37 20.81 24.59
N GLY A 695 -21.49 20.46 25.21
CA GLY A 695 -21.61 19.25 26.05
C GLY A 695 -21.83 17.97 25.23
N ALA A 696 -21.82 16.84 25.92
CA ALA A 696 -21.93 15.49 25.34
C ALA A 696 -23.15 15.29 24.41
N ASP A 697 -24.32 15.85 24.75
CA ASP A 697 -25.53 15.68 23.93
C ASP A 697 -25.38 16.30 22.54
N ARG A 698 -24.90 17.55 22.49
CA ARG A 698 -24.65 18.24 21.23
C ARG A 698 -23.49 17.59 20.47
N LEU A 699 -22.46 17.12 21.16
CA LEU A 699 -21.36 16.37 20.58
C LEU A 699 -21.86 15.10 19.86
N ARG A 700 -22.73 14.31 20.47
CA ARG A 700 -23.31 13.10 19.85
C ARG A 700 -24.27 13.41 18.68
N GLN A 701 -24.95 14.56 18.71
CA GLN A 701 -25.72 15.01 17.54
C GLN A 701 -24.83 15.31 16.34
N ILE A 702 -23.63 15.86 16.57
CA ILE A 702 -22.66 16.18 15.50
C ILE A 702 -21.93 14.91 15.03
N ALA A 703 -21.44 14.10 15.97
CA ALA A 703 -20.66 12.89 15.69
C ALA A 703 -21.24 11.69 16.46
N PRO A 704 -22.25 10.98 15.90
CA PRO A 704 -22.95 9.89 16.60
C PRO A 704 -22.08 8.71 17.01
N GLU A 705 -20.96 8.50 16.30
CA GLU A 705 -20.02 7.40 16.52
C GLU A 705 -18.90 7.76 17.52
N ILE A 706 -18.91 8.97 18.07
CA ILE A 706 -17.98 9.38 19.12
C ILE A 706 -18.21 8.54 20.38
N SER A 707 -17.13 8.26 21.11
CA SER A 707 -17.17 7.52 22.37
C SER A 707 -17.99 8.24 23.43
N ASP A 708 -18.77 7.50 24.22
CA ASP A 708 -19.50 8.03 25.38
C ASP A 708 -18.58 8.54 26.50
N ARG A 709 -17.27 8.25 26.39
CA ARG A 709 -16.23 8.82 27.26
C ARG A 709 -16.01 10.32 27.02
N MET A 710 -16.39 10.84 25.86
CA MET A 710 -16.20 12.24 25.52
C MET A 710 -17.33 13.08 26.15
N VAL A 711 -16.99 13.88 27.16
CA VAL A 711 -17.96 14.63 27.98
C VAL A 711 -18.25 16.03 27.44
N ALA A 712 -17.32 16.60 26.68
CA ALA A 712 -17.44 17.92 26.07
C ALA A 712 -16.54 18.05 24.83
N ALA A 713 -16.71 19.12 24.07
CA ALA A 713 -15.80 19.47 22.98
C ALA A 713 -15.78 20.99 22.72
N ALA A 714 -14.69 21.48 22.13
CA ALA A 714 -14.68 22.74 21.41
C ALA A 714 -15.08 22.48 19.95
N TRP A 715 -16.10 23.18 19.46
CA TRP A 715 -16.64 23.07 18.11
C TRP A 715 -16.31 24.31 17.29
N CYS A 716 -15.52 24.13 16.23
CA CYS A 716 -15.21 25.18 15.26
C CYS A 716 -15.88 24.87 13.91
N PRO A 717 -16.91 25.61 13.48
CA PRO A 717 -17.64 25.31 12.23
C PRO A 717 -16.83 25.59 10.96
N GLY A 718 -15.80 26.44 11.04
CA GLY A 718 -14.98 26.81 9.88
C GLY A 718 -13.84 25.84 9.56
N GLU A 719 -13.68 24.77 10.34
CA GLU A 719 -12.74 23.70 10.03
C GLU A 719 -13.23 22.79 8.89
N GLY A 720 -12.30 22.13 8.23
CA GLY A 720 -12.62 21.28 7.08
C GLY A 720 -11.50 20.37 6.61
N LYS A 721 -11.67 19.86 5.41
CA LYS A 721 -10.73 18.96 4.76
C LYS A 721 -10.62 19.27 3.29
N ILE A 722 -9.50 18.90 2.72
CA ILE A 722 -9.19 18.93 1.29
C ILE A 722 -8.41 17.66 0.93
N ASN A 723 -8.39 17.28 -0.35
CA ASN A 723 -7.54 16.20 -0.84
C ASN A 723 -6.25 16.78 -1.45
N PRO A 724 -5.08 16.58 -0.81
CA PRO A 724 -3.81 17.10 -1.31
C PRO A 724 -3.36 16.56 -2.66
N LEU A 725 -3.83 15.38 -3.02
CA LEU A 725 -3.49 14.74 -4.29
C LEU A 725 -4.32 15.32 -5.44
N ALA A 726 -5.53 15.83 -5.17
CA ALA A 726 -6.36 16.49 -6.17
C ALA A 726 -5.99 17.97 -6.32
N ALA A 727 -5.94 18.69 -5.20
CA ALA A 727 -5.74 20.14 -5.18
C ALA A 727 -4.38 20.55 -5.77
N SER A 728 -3.27 19.97 -5.29
CA SER A 728 -1.94 20.32 -5.80
C SER A 728 -1.78 20.03 -7.29
N LEU A 729 -2.33 18.91 -7.79
CA LEU A 729 -2.24 18.57 -9.22
C LEU A 729 -2.98 19.58 -10.09
N ALA A 730 -4.16 20.04 -9.64
CA ALA A 730 -4.90 21.09 -10.34
C ALA A 730 -4.14 22.42 -10.37
N LEU A 731 -3.49 22.81 -9.26
CA LEU A 731 -2.67 24.03 -9.23
C LEU A 731 -1.43 23.91 -10.12
N ILE A 732 -0.77 22.74 -10.17
CA ILE A 732 0.36 22.49 -11.08
C ILE A 732 -0.09 22.62 -12.54
N ALA A 733 -1.23 22.04 -12.89
CA ALA A 733 -1.78 22.11 -14.25
C ALA A 733 -2.10 23.56 -14.66
N GLU A 734 -2.77 24.32 -13.79
CA GLU A 734 -3.04 25.74 -14.05
C GLU A 734 -1.74 26.55 -14.14
N ALA A 735 -0.77 26.35 -13.24
CA ALA A 735 0.50 27.06 -13.27
C ALA A 735 1.24 26.82 -14.60
N ARG A 736 1.27 25.56 -15.09
CA ARG A 736 1.82 25.21 -16.41
C ARG A 736 1.07 25.90 -17.55
N ALA A 737 -0.27 25.93 -17.49
CA ALA A 737 -1.09 26.62 -18.49
C ALA A 737 -0.83 28.14 -18.53
N ARG A 738 -0.38 28.73 -17.42
CA ARG A 738 0.05 30.13 -17.31
C ARG A 738 1.52 30.37 -17.67
N GLY A 739 2.26 29.33 -18.06
CA GLY A 739 3.66 29.43 -18.50
C GLY A 739 4.71 29.16 -17.42
N ALA A 740 4.32 28.72 -16.22
CA ALA A 740 5.29 28.26 -15.23
C ALA A 740 5.99 26.97 -15.69
N VAL A 741 7.31 26.93 -15.56
CA VAL A 741 8.12 25.74 -15.88
C VAL A 741 8.46 25.00 -14.59
N PHE A 742 8.24 23.69 -14.58
CA PHE A 742 8.58 22.82 -13.46
C PHE A 742 9.68 21.85 -13.86
N GLU A 743 10.81 21.93 -13.17
CA GLU A 743 11.95 21.05 -13.34
C GLU A 743 11.99 20.05 -12.19
N GLU A 744 11.42 18.86 -12.42
CA GLU A 744 11.52 17.73 -11.51
C GLU A 744 12.91 17.09 -11.60
N GLN A 745 13.33 16.41 -10.53
CA GLN A 745 14.65 15.79 -10.42
C GLN A 745 15.81 16.76 -10.70
N ALA A 746 15.63 18.03 -10.37
CA ALA A 746 16.62 19.10 -10.52
C ALA A 746 17.05 19.62 -9.13
N PRO A 747 17.83 18.83 -8.35
CA PRO A 747 18.30 19.28 -7.05
C PRO A 747 19.20 20.50 -7.23
N VAL A 748 18.92 21.57 -6.49
CA VAL A 748 19.82 22.72 -6.38
C VAL A 748 21.05 22.28 -5.59
N THR A 749 22.24 22.46 -6.16
CA THR A 749 23.52 22.04 -5.57
C THR A 749 24.36 23.22 -5.09
N ALA A 750 24.18 24.40 -5.68
CA ALA A 750 24.81 25.63 -5.24
C ALA A 750 24.03 26.86 -5.72
N ILE A 751 24.21 27.98 -5.01
CA ILE A 751 23.65 29.28 -5.38
C ILE A 751 24.77 30.31 -5.23
N ALA A 752 25.02 31.08 -6.29
CA ALA A 752 26.04 32.13 -6.27
C ALA A 752 25.44 33.45 -6.76
N ARG A 753 25.96 34.56 -6.26
CA ARG A 753 25.64 35.90 -6.76
C ARG A 753 26.14 36.02 -8.20
N ASP A 754 25.31 36.54 -9.10
CA ASP A 754 25.65 36.82 -10.50
C ASP A 754 25.16 38.22 -10.86
N GLY A 755 26.06 39.21 -10.75
CA GLY A 755 25.73 40.63 -10.88
C GLY A 755 24.67 41.08 -9.86
N THR A 756 23.54 41.59 -10.35
CA THR A 756 22.39 42.01 -9.52
C THR A 756 21.47 40.85 -9.14
N GLY A 757 21.67 39.66 -9.71
CA GLY A 757 20.88 38.46 -9.47
C GLY A 757 21.70 37.29 -8.95
N TYR A 758 21.28 36.08 -9.32
CA TYR A 758 21.85 34.82 -8.87
C TYR A 758 21.93 33.79 -9.99
N ALA A 759 22.97 32.97 -9.92
CA ALA A 759 23.10 31.72 -10.67
C ALA A 759 22.78 30.54 -9.75
N VAL A 760 21.74 29.76 -10.09
CA VAL A 760 21.29 28.57 -9.36
C VAL A 760 21.74 27.33 -10.12
N GLN A 761 22.63 26.56 -9.50
CA GLN A 761 23.26 25.40 -10.14
C GLN A 761 22.51 24.12 -9.83
N THR A 762 22.34 23.29 -10.85
CA THR A 762 21.83 21.91 -10.75
C THR A 762 22.73 20.98 -11.59
N PRO A 763 22.67 19.66 -11.37
CA PRO A 763 23.36 18.71 -12.24
C PRO A 763 22.91 18.74 -13.71
N ARG A 764 21.74 19.33 -14.00
CA ARG A 764 21.14 19.44 -15.34
C ARG A 764 21.46 20.77 -16.03
N GLY A 765 22.19 21.67 -15.37
CA GLY A 765 22.50 23.01 -15.87
C GLY A 765 22.31 24.10 -14.82
N THR A 766 22.59 25.34 -15.23
CA THR A 766 22.46 26.54 -14.39
C THR A 766 21.32 27.40 -14.88
N ILE A 767 20.49 27.91 -13.95
CA ILE A 767 19.48 28.92 -14.25
C ILE A 767 19.83 30.25 -13.58
N ARG A 768 19.73 31.36 -14.33
CA ARG A 768 19.98 32.72 -13.83
C ARG A 768 18.68 33.45 -13.59
N ALA A 769 18.54 34.07 -12.42
CA ALA A 769 17.39 34.89 -12.10
C ALA A 769 17.76 36.05 -11.16
N PRO A 770 17.09 37.21 -11.28
CA PRO A 770 17.29 38.31 -10.35
C PRO A 770 16.71 38.02 -8.95
N ARG A 771 15.80 37.04 -8.84
CA ARG A 771 15.03 36.76 -7.62
C ARG A 771 14.94 35.26 -7.37
N ILE A 772 15.03 34.87 -6.10
CA ILE A 772 14.88 33.50 -5.62
C ILE A 772 13.82 33.46 -4.51
N LEU A 773 12.89 32.53 -4.60
CA LEU A 773 12.00 32.15 -3.49
C LEU A 773 12.37 30.75 -2.98
N ILE A 774 12.83 30.67 -1.73
CA ILE A 774 13.10 29.41 -1.04
C ILE A 774 11.79 28.92 -0.42
N ALA A 775 11.17 27.92 -1.04
CA ALA A 775 9.92 27.27 -0.60
C ALA A 775 10.13 25.76 -0.34
N SER A 776 11.33 25.39 0.12
CA SER A 776 11.78 24.01 0.26
C SER A 776 11.39 23.34 1.59
N GLY A 777 10.48 23.95 2.36
CA GLY A 777 9.93 23.37 3.59
C GLY A 777 11.00 22.92 4.58
N GLY A 778 10.93 21.68 5.08
CA GLY A 778 11.88 21.13 6.05
C GLY A 778 13.34 21.04 5.56
N TRP A 779 13.60 21.38 4.29
CA TRP A 779 14.93 21.44 3.69
C TRP A 779 15.44 22.87 3.49
N SER A 780 14.73 23.90 3.94
CA SER A 780 15.14 25.31 3.74
C SER A 780 16.47 25.66 4.39
N SER A 781 16.79 25.09 5.55
CA SER A 781 18.13 25.22 6.17
C SER A 781 19.26 24.70 5.28
N GLN A 782 19.02 23.68 4.45
CA GLN A 782 20.04 23.15 3.54
C GLN A 782 20.33 24.11 2.39
N ILE A 783 19.30 24.78 1.88
CA ILE A 783 19.43 25.82 0.86
C ILE A 783 20.10 27.07 1.45
N GLY A 784 19.74 27.46 2.67
CA GLY A 784 20.38 28.55 3.40
C GLY A 784 21.90 28.36 3.53
N ARG A 785 22.35 27.14 3.86
CA ARG A 785 23.78 26.82 3.93
C ARG A 785 24.54 27.03 2.62
N MET A 786 23.90 26.83 1.45
CA MET A 786 24.53 27.11 0.15
C MET A 786 24.81 28.60 -0.05
N LEU A 787 24.09 29.47 0.67
CA LEU A 787 24.23 30.92 0.68
C LEU A 787 25.09 31.41 1.86
N GLY A 788 25.52 30.53 2.77
CA GLY A 788 26.16 30.93 4.02
C GLY A 788 25.21 31.60 5.01
N ALA A 789 23.90 31.37 4.89
CA ALA A 789 22.86 31.92 5.75
C ALA A 789 22.23 30.85 6.64
N GLU A 790 21.91 31.21 7.88
CA GLU A 790 21.12 30.37 8.78
C GLU A 790 19.63 30.61 8.54
N ILE A 791 18.89 29.53 8.23
CA ILE A 791 17.44 29.55 8.13
C ILE A 791 16.91 28.64 9.25
N PRO A 792 16.13 29.17 10.22
CA PRO A 792 15.70 28.44 11.42
C PRO A 792 14.52 27.49 11.10
N VAL A 793 14.69 26.64 10.09
CA VAL A 793 13.69 25.66 9.65
C VAL A 793 14.29 24.27 9.72
N LYS A 794 13.61 23.39 10.44
CA LYS A 794 13.97 22.00 10.65
C LYS A 794 12.91 21.07 10.04
N GLY A 795 13.33 19.85 9.74
CA GLY A 795 12.42 18.79 9.33
C GLY A 795 12.00 17.96 10.54
N ALA A 796 10.74 17.53 10.59
CA ALA A 796 10.25 16.59 11.60
C ALA A 796 9.36 15.54 10.95
N PRO A 797 9.82 14.31 10.66
CA PRO A 797 8.96 13.33 10.02
C PRO A 797 7.80 12.94 10.95
N LEU A 798 6.58 13.00 10.41
CA LEU A 798 5.35 12.57 11.06
C LEU A 798 4.72 11.43 10.25
N GLN A 799 3.80 10.68 10.86
CA GLN A 799 3.13 9.56 10.18
C GLN A 799 1.61 9.64 10.18
N MET A 800 1.04 9.02 9.15
CA MET A 800 -0.38 8.99 8.85
C MET A 800 -0.80 7.53 8.66
N VAL A 801 -2.01 7.20 9.09
CA VAL A 801 -2.62 5.87 8.96
C VAL A 801 -3.93 5.97 8.19
N VAL A 802 -4.18 5.02 7.28
CA VAL A 802 -5.42 4.96 6.48
C VAL A 802 -6.08 3.60 6.64
N THR A 803 -7.36 3.63 7.01
CA THR A 803 -8.20 2.44 7.13
C THR A 803 -8.83 2.06 5.80
N GLU A 804 -9.51 0.91 5.78
CA GLU A 804 -10.43 0.57 4.72
C GLU A 804 -11.64 1.51 4.69
N ARG A 805 -12.41 1.39 3.61
CA ARG A 805 -13.61 2.19 3.38
C ARG A 805 -14.75 1.71 4.30
N THR A 806 -15.55 2.67 4.73
CA THR A 806 -16.81 2.46 5.47
C THR A 806 -17.79 3.57 5.10
N ALA A 807 -19.06 3.38 5.43
CA ALA A 807 -20.06 4.45 5.38
C ALA A 807 -19.63 5.68 6.22
N PRO A 808 -20.23 6.86 5.98
CA PRO A 808 -19.96 8.05 6.78
C PRO A 808 -20.19 7.81 8.29
N ILE A 809 -19.10 7.77 9.06
CA ILE A 809 -19.09 7.67 10.53
C ILE A 809 -18.43 8.87 11.18
N LEU A 810 -17.67 9.65 10.40
CA LEU A 810 -16.92 10.81 10.88
C LEU A 810 -17.24 12.04 10.01
N PRO A 811 -18.28 12.81 10.37
CA PRO A 811 -18.81 13.87 9.52
C PRO A 811 -17.92 15.12 9.47
N CYS A 812 -17.13 15.35 10.52
CA CYS A 812 -16.27 16.51 10.71
C CYS A 812 -14.83 16.12 11.04
N LEU A 813 -13.92 17.09 11.18
CA LEU A 813 -12.60 16.84 11.77
C LEU A 813 -12.74 16.49 13.26
N VAL A 814 -11.92 15.57 13.75
CA VAL A 814 -11.85 15.26 15.19
C VAL A 814 -10.41 15.32 15.66
N ALA A 815 -10.17 16.09 16.72
CA ALA A 815 -8.94 16.19 17.47
C ALA A 815 -9.22 15.94 18.96
N HIS A 816 -8.16 15.70 19.74
CA HIS A 816 -8.28 15.42 21.17
C HIS A 816 -7.50 16.44 22.01
N VAL A 817 -8.10 16.93 23.10
CA VAL A 817 -7.55 18.02 23.94
C VAL A 817 -6.22 17.66 24.62
N ASP A 818 -5.99 16.38 24.88
CA ASP A 818 -4.84 15.90 25.66
C ASP A 818 -4.07 14.75 25.01
N ARG A 819 -4.45 14.36 23.78
CA ARG A 819 -3.86 13.21 23.09
C ARG A 819 -3.58 13.60 21.65
N HIS A 820 -2.47 13.12 21.12
CA HIS A 820 -2.10 13.32 19.73
C HIS A 820 -3.10 12.63 18.78
N LEU A 821 -4.07 13.40 18.26
CA LEU A 821 -5.05 12.91 17.30
C LEU A 821 -5.49 14.02 16.35
N THR A 822 -5.46 13.73 15.07
CA THR A 822 -6.36 14.34 14.08
C THR A 822 -6.96 13.23 13.24
N MET A 823 -8.26 13.29 12.98
CA MET A 823 -8.95 12.25 12.25
C MET A 823 -10.02 12.83 11.34
N LYS A 824 -10.13 12.27 10.13
CA LYS A 824 -11.20 12.60 9.18
C LYS A 824 -11.54 11.43 8.28
N GLN A 825 -12.75 11.45 7.74
CA GLN A 825 -13.14 10.55 6.66
C GLN A 825 -13.00 11.23 5.31
N THR A 826 -12.35 10.55 4.36
CA THR A 826 -12.24 11.04 2.97
C THR A 826 -13.53 10.79 2.20
N ARG A 827 -13.71 11.47 1.05
CA ARG A 827 -14.84 11.21 0.14
C ARG A 827 -14.91 9.75 -0.33
N ALA A 828 -13.77 9.08 -0.42
CA ALA A 828 -13.70 7.67 -0.78
C ALA A 828 -14.17 6.71 0.33
N GLY A 829 -14.51 7.22 1.52
CA GLY A 829 -15.00 6.44 2.66
C GLY A 829 -13.90 5.93 3.59
N THR A 830 -12.61 6.13 3.27
CA THR A 830 -11.51 5.74 4.18
C THR A 830 -11.34 6.73 5.32
N ILE A 831 -10.99 6.25 6.51
CA ILE A 831 -10.58 7.09 7.63
C ILE A 831 -9.08 7.36 7.54
N LEU A 832 -8.72 8.63 7.65
CA LEU A 832 -7.35 9.12 7.72
C LEU A 832 -7.08 9.57 9.14
N ILE A 833 -6.06 8.98 9.76
CA ILE A 833 -5.69 9.17 11.15
C ILE A 833 -4.27 9.75 11.17
N GLY A 834 -4.09 10.83 11.92
CA GLY A 834 -2.82 11.49 12.15
C GLY A 834 -2.80 12.09 13.55
N GLY A 835 -2.26 13.29 13.69
CA GLY A 835 -2.11 13.98 14.97
C GLY A 835 -0.66 14.04 15.42
N ALA A 836 0.27 14.36 14.51
CA ALA A 836 1.69 14.57 14.82
C ALA A 836 2.42 13.41 15.54
N TRP A 837 1.97 12.18 15.31
CA TRP A 837 2.74 10.99 15.68
C TRP A 837 4.08 10.97 14.96
N THR A 838 5.16 10.80 15.72
CA THR A 838 6.52 10.87 15.19
C THR A 838 6.84 9.68 14.30
N ALA A 839 7.65 9.95 13.28
CA ALA A 839 8.32 8.96 12.45
C ALA A 839 9.84 9.09 12.64
N GLU A 840 10.61 8.25 11.94
CA GLU A 840 12.07 8.38 11.90
C GLU A 840 12.57 8.69 10.50
N THR A 841 13.78 9.24 10.42
CA THR A 841 14.50 9.41 9.16
C THR A 841 15.49 8.26 9.01
N GLY A 842 15.32 7.48 7.95
CA GLY A 842 16.21 6.38 7.61
C GLY A 842 17.59 6.86 7.14
N PRO A 843 18.56 5.94 7.01
CA PRO A 843 19.95 6.25 6.66
C PRO A 843 20.12 6.91 5.28
N ALA A 844 19.15 6.79 4.37
CA ALA A 844 19.17 7.46 3.06
C ALA A 844 18.33 8.76 3.04
N GLY A 845 17.97 9.31 4.21
CA GLY A 845 17.19 10.53 4.35
C GLY A 845 15.67 10.37 4.14
N GLN A 846 15.18 9.14 3.94
CA GLN A 846 13.75 8.86 3.74
C GLN A 846 13.00 8.73 5.07
N SER A 847 11.79 9.28 5.16
CA SER A 847 10.93 9.08 6.33
C SER A 847 10.43 7.63 6.43
N ARG A 848 10.40 7.07 7.64
CA ARG A 848 9.97 5.70 7.95
C ARG A 848 8.98 5.68 9.11
N VAL A 849 7.95 4.86 8.98
CA VAL A 849 6.92 4.66 10.01
C VAL A 849 7.51 3.91 11.20
N LEU A 850 7.14 4.32 12.40
CA LEU A 850 7.48 3.63 13.64
C LEU A 850 6.30 2.74 14.07
N PRO A 851 6.52 1.43 14.33
CA PRO A 851 5.49 0.54 14.84
C PRO A 851 4.81 1.06 16.11
N SER A 852 5.59 1.56 17.09
CA SER A 852 5.06 2.11 18.34
C SER A 852 4.15 3.32 18.12
N SER A 853 4.52 4.23 17.21
CA SER A 853 3.71 5.39 16.85
C SER A 853 2.43 4.98 16.15
N LEU A 854 2.48 3.95 15.30
CA LEU A 854 1.29 3.42 14.62
C LEU A 854 0.32 2.83 15.64
N GLU A 855 0.83 2.03 16.59
CA GLU A 855 0.03 1.41 17.65
C GLU A 855 -0.68 2.44 18.54
N GLY A 856 0.06 3.45 19.02
CA GLY A 856 -0.50 4.51 19.86
C GLY A 856 -1.52 5.37 19.10
N ASN A 857 -1.24 5.72 17.84
CA ASN A 857 -2.17 6.52 17.04
C ASN A 857 -3.50 5.80 16.82
N LEU A 858 -3.45 4.50 16.55
CA LEU A 858 -4.62 3.65 16.40
C LEU A 858 -5.41 3.49 17.70
N TRP A 859 -4.73 3.39 18.84
CA TRP A 859 -5.37 3.34 20.15
C TRP A 859 -6.17 4.62 20.43
N VAL A 860 -5.56 5.81 20.24
CA VAL A 860 -6.26 7.09 20.48
C VAL A 860 -7.46 7.23 19.53
N ALA A 861 -7.31 6.83 18.27
CA ALA A 861 -8.38 6.88 17.28
C ALA A 861 -9.56 5.96 17.65
N ALA A 862 -9.30 4.70 17.99
CA ALA A 862 -10.31 3.74 18.38
C ALA A 862 -10.96 4.08 19.74
N ARG A 863 -10.21 4.69 20.67
CA ARG A 863 -10.76 5.20 21.93
C ARG A 863 -11.73 6.36 21.70
N THR A 864 -11.41 7.23 20.75
CA THR A 864 -12.20 8.43 20.44
C THR A 864 -13.44 8.11 19.63
N VAL A 865 -13.33 7.23 18.62
CA VAL A 865 -14.44 6.76 17.77
C VAL A 865 -14.40 5.23 17.72
N PRO A 866 -15.14 4.51 18.60
CA PRO A 866 -15.04 3.07 18.77
C PRO A 866 -15.26 2.23 17.51
N SER A 867 -16.08 2.70 16.57
CA SER A 867 -16.30 2.00 15.29
C SER A 867 -15.06 1.98 14.39
N VAL A 868 -14.09 2.88 14.57
CA VAL A 868 -12.79 2.83 13.88
C VAL A 868 -12.02 1.57 14.26
N GLY A 869 -12.16 1.08 15.49
CA GLY A 869 -11.49 -0.15 15.95
C GLY A 869 -11.90 -1.41 15.20
N GLY A 870 -13.10 -1.43 14.61
CA GLY A 870 -13.58 -2.52 13.76
C GLY A 870 -12.97 -2.54 12.36
N LEU A 871 -12.38 -1.43 11.90
CA LEU A 871 -11.81 -1.32 10.55
C LEU A 871 -10.42 -1.95 10.47
N ARG A 872 -9.94 -2.23 9.25
CA ARG A 872 -8.55 -2.62 9.01
C ARG A 872 -7.72 -1.47 8.49
N VAL A 873 -6.49 -1.38 8.97
CA VAL A 873 -5.45 -0.49 8.44
C VAL A 873 -5.01 -1.04 7.08
N LEU A 874 -5.15 -0.24 6.03
CA LEU A 874 -4.69 -0.61 4.68
C LEU A 874 -3.24 -0.23 4.46
N ARG A 875 -2.86 0.95 4.96
CA ARG A 875 -1.55 1.55 4.74
C ARG A 875 -1.27 2.66 5.75
N SER A 876 0.01 2.96 5.89
CA SER A 876 0.55 4.08 6.62
C SER A 876 1.77 4.60 5.89
N TRP A 877 2.10 5.86 6.10
CA TRP A 877 3.30 6.47 5.55
C TRP A 877 3.83 7.49 6.53
N ALA A 878 5.12 7.78 6.41
CA ALA A 878 5.75 8.91 7.04
C ALA A 878 5.99 10.00 5.98
N ALA A 879 5.81 11.25 6.37
CA ALA A 879 6.07 12.42 5.55
C ALA A 879 6.77 13.49 6.39
N MET A 880 7.59 14.31 5.73
CA MET A 880 8.30 15.39 6.40
C MET A 880 7.30 16.47 6.85
N ASN A 881 7.35 16.85 8.12
CA ASN A 881 6.76 18.08 8.62
C ASN A 881 7.80 19.20 8.66
N ILE A 882 7.31 20.43 8.72
CA ILE A 882 8.10 21.64 8.87
C ILE A 882 8.05 22.05 10.34
N ASP A 883 9.21 22.17 10.96
CA ASP A 883 9.36 22.60 12.34
C ASP A 883 10.18 23.89 12.40
N ILE A 884 9.71 24.86 13.18
CA ILE A 884 10.27 26.22 13.30
C ILE A 884 10.18 26.59 14.78
N ASP A 885 9.09 27.25 15.17
CA ASP A 885 8.69 27.63 16.52
C ASP A 885 7.16 27.52 16.67
N GLY A 886 6.54 26.68 15.82
CA GLY A 886 5.09 26.51 15.68
C GLY A 886 4.38 27.59 14.84
N ALA A 887 5.10 28.58 14.32
CA ALA A 887 4.55 29.62 13.43
C ALA A 887 5.23 29.62 12.06
N PRO A 888 4.61 30.19 11.00
CA PRO A 888 5.25 30.30 9.69
C PRO A 888 6.46 31.24 9.71
N LEU A 889 7.34 31.07 8.72
CA LEU A 889 8.43 31.98 8.40
C LEU A 889 8.21 32.53 7.00
N ILE A 890 8.15 33.86 6.85
CA ILE A 890 8.05 34.54 5.56
C ILE A 890 8.81 35.86 5.55
N GLY A 891 9.61 36.10 4.51
CA GLY A 891 10.26 37.40 4.32
C GLY A 891 11.61 37.32 3.60
N ALA A 892 12.25 38.48 3.45
CA ALA A 892 13.57 38.59 2.86
C ALA A 892 14.62 37.88 3.72
N LEU A 893 15.54 37.15 3.08
CA LEU A 893 16.67 36.53 3.76
C LEU A 893 17.70 37.61 4.14
N PRO A 894 18.04 37.79 5.43
CA PRO A 894 18.98 38.83 5.85
C PRO A 894 20.33 38.73 5.14
N GLY A 895 20.85 39.86 4.65
CA GLY A 895 22.12 39.93 3.90
C GLY A 895 22.06 39.47 2.44
N HIS A 896 20.90 39.00 1.95
CA HIS A 896 20.76 38.37 0.64
C HIS A 896 19.63 39.03 -0.19
N PRO A 897 19.88 40.21 -0.79
CA PRO A 897 18.85 40.94 -1.53
C PRO A 897 18.33 40.13 -2.72
N GLY A 898 17.02 40.17 -2.95
CA GLY A 898 16.37 39.37 -4.00
C GLY A 898 16.06 37.92 -3.60
N ILE A 899 16.39 37.48 -2.37
CA ILE A 899 16.02 36.18 -1.85
C ILE A 899 14.91 36.32 -0.79
N THR A 900 13.79 35.63 -1.02
CA THR A 900 12.68 35.49 -0.08
C THR A 900 12.60 34.05 0.40
N VAL A 901 12.23 33.83 1.67
CA VAL A 901 11.99 32.50 2.25
C VAL A 901 10.53 32.39 2.66
N ALA A 902 9.91 31.24 2.42
CA ALA A 902 8.57 30.93 2.90
C ALA A 902 8.48 29.46 3.36
N ALA A 903 8.16 29.24 4.63
CA ALA A 903 7.97 27.93 5.25
C ALA A 903 6.83 27.97 6.28
N THR A 904 6.08 26.88 6.46
CA THR A 904 4.89 26.88 7.33
C THR A 904 4.63 25.51 7.97
N ALA A 905 4.44 25.50 9.30
CA ALA A 905 4.10 24.32 10.09
C ALA A 905 2.64 23.85 9.86
N ASN A 906 1.70 24.79 9.63
CA ASN A 906 0.31 24.51 9.22
C ASN A 906 0.19 24.42 7.69
N GLY A 907 1.14 23.70 7.08
CA GLY A 907 1.58 24.00 5.72
C GLY A 907 0.57 23.77 4.61
N TYR A 908 -0.39 22.85 4.78
CA TYR A 908 -1.41 22.62 3.74
C TYR A 908 -2.60 23.59 3.86
N THR A 909 -3.01 23.94 5.08
CA THR A 909 -4.04 24.96 5.31
C THR A 909 -3.58 26.32 4.78
N LEU A 910 -2.36 26.74 5.15
CA LEU A 910 -1.78 28.04 4.77
C LEU A 910 -1.09 28.04 3.39
N GLY A 911 -0.94 26.88 2.75
CA GLY A 911 -0.17 26.69 1.51
C GLY A 911 -0.39 27.74 0.42
N PRO A 912 -1.63 27.95 -0.07
CA PRO A 912 -1.88 28.88 -1.16
C PRO A 912 -1.70 30.34 -0.75
N PHE A 913 -2.10 30.68 0.48
CA PHE A 913 -1.88 32.01 1.05
C PHE A 913 -0.38 32.33 1.12
N MET A 914 0.41 31.45 1.74
CA MET A 914 1.87 31.62 1.86
C MET A 914 2.54 31.72 0.49
N GLY A 915 2.10 30.92 -0.50
CA GLY A 915 2.63 31.01 -1.85
C GLY A 915 2.32 32.34 -2.53
N ARG A 916 1.08 32.82 -2.43
CA ARG A 916 0.65 34.12 -2.98
C ARG A 916 1.45 35.27 -2.37
N GLU A 917 1.49 35.34 -1.03
CA GLU A 917 2.18 36.43 -0.33
C GLU A 917 3.70 36.37 -0.54
N ALA A 918 4.29 35.18 -0.58
CA ALA A 918 5.72 35.04 -0.83
C ALA A 918 6.12 35.40 -2.26
N ALA A 919 5.28 35.08 -3.26
CA ALA A 919 5.48 35.54 -4.63
C ALA A 919 5.38 37.07 -4.70
N ALA A 920 4.34 37.67 -4.10
CA ALA A 920 4.18 39.12 -4.07
C ALA A 920 5.37 39.82 -3.39
N ALA A 921 5.81 39.33 -2.23
CA ALA A 921 6.96 39.86 -1.51
C ALA A 921 8.28 39.70 -2.30
N ALA A 922 8.49 38.54 -2.94
CA ALA A 922 9.66 38.33 -3.79
C ALA A 922 9.67 39.28 -5.00
N LEU A 923 8.50 39.67 -5.50
CA LEU A 923 8.39 40.54 -6.68
C LEU A 923 8.47 42.03 -6.34
N SER A 924 7.88 42.47 -5.23
CA SER A 924 7.81 43.87 -4.82
C SER A 924 8.93 44.29 -3.86
N GLY A 925 9.54 43.34 -3.15
CA GLY A 925 10.43 43.60 -2.03
C GLY A 925 9.72 44.05 -0.75
N GLN A 926 8.38 44.04 -0.71
CA GLN A 926 7.57 44.50 0.42
C GLN A 926 6.74 43.34 1.00
N LEU A 927 6.78 43.21 2.33
CA LEU A 927 5.99 42.23 3.07
C LEU A 927 4.73 42.90 3.64
N ARG A 928 3.59 42.19 3.58
CA ARG A 928 2.32 42.65 4.20
C ARG A 928 2.52 42.89 5.70
N GLN A 929 1.96 43.98 6.23
CA GLN A 929 2.28 44.44 7.59
C GLN A 929 1.95 43.41 8.69
N ASP A 930 0.83 42.72 8.58
CA ASP A 930 0.41 41.67 9.52
C ASP A 930 1.31 40.42 9.48
N LEU A 931 2.12 40.26 8.43
CA LEU A 931 3.12 39.20 8.29
C LEU A 931 4.48 39.56 8.91
N ALA A 932 4.70 40.81 9.35
CA ALA A 932 5.98 41.25 9.90
C ALA A 932 6.43 40.40 11.11
N ALA A 933 5.48 39.96 11.94
CA ALA A 933 5.77 39.08 13.07
C ALA A 933 6.20 37.67 12.67
N PHE A 934 6.00 37.29 11.41
CA PHE A 934 6.44 36.01 10.87
C PHE A 934 7.76 36.11 10.10
N SER A 935 8.45 37.25 10.15
CA SER A 935 9.72 37.49 9.47
C SER A 935 10.94 36.94 10.23
N PHE A 936 12.13 37.09 9.64
CA PHE A 936 13.41 36.73 10.26
C PHE A 936 13.78 37.59 11.47
N GLU A 937 13.19 38.79 11.61
CA GLU A 937 13.49 39.71 12.71
C GLU A 937 13.27 39.05 14.08
N ARG A 938 12.32 38.11 14.19
CA ARG A 938 12.04 37.41 15.45
C ARG A 938 13.14 36.44 15.90
N PHE A 939 14.10 36.12 15.04
CA PHE A 939 15.23 35.23 15.32
C PHE A 939 16.57 35.96 15.45
N GLN A 940 16.58 37.28 15.30
CA GLN A 940 17.78 38.10 15.46
C GLN A 940 17.87 38.55 16.91
N SER A 941 18.58 37.77 17.73
CA SER A 941 18.95 38.11 19.11
C SER A 941 20.42 38.49 19.20
#